data_AF-R6VJJ2-F1
#
_entry.id   AF-R6VJJ2-F1
#
_cell.length_a   1.000
_cell.length_b   1.000
_cell.length_c   1.000
_cell.angle_alpha   90.00
_cell.angle_beta   90.00
_cell.angle_gamma   90.00
#
_symmetry.space_group_name_H-M   'P 1'
#
loop_
_entity.id
_entity.type
_entity.pdbx_description
1 polymer ?
#
loop_
_entity_poly.entity_id
_entity_poly.type
_entity_poly.pdbx_seq_one_letter_code
_entity_poly.pdbx_strand_id
1 'polypeptide(L)'
;MTLRGNLWYGAALTALATSLEIGANHPQITYYFLVAMAALWISEGIFALRGKRMRDFALRTAALAGAGILAVGSNFAPLWYTAQHTKETIRGGSELAATASPSESARGGLDLDYATAWSYGRTETFNLLIPDFMGRQSATTFPADGETAAVLNDYGLRGAAQQLPTYWGTQPYTGGPTYLGAAAIFLAVLGLILLPGRSKWWIAAVCVLMILLSWGRNLMGFTELAFKLLPGYDKFRTVSMTLVVVQWAVPLLGAAALMRLWRDEIPRERVWRALAWSAGITGGLCLLFAVAGSALFDFGREASAEMMTEQFHHIFQANDMQQYIDRGMDIEWGAATADAMAADRAAMMRHDAWRSLLMILLAAGCVGLFVLRRIGKFALAGTLAAVMLLDLVPVDLRFLSGENFVSPRRQQVTPSAADRAIMEDKEPGYRVLNLTVSPFNDATTSYFHRSVGGYHGAKLARYQDLIDRYLNDLDDGVLDMLNTRYLIVPGDDGQPEAVRRPSPNGAAWFVDRIVAGDTPQQEIDLLDETDLKTTAVVGSRDRGEAEKTLPARAEGDSTAVRTIALTEYRPNYLKYEYSSPEEAVAVFSEIYYDRGWTAWVDGEQAPAFRADYVLRAMRLPAGRHTVEWRFRAPRWEAVEGVTLACSLLILLGAAAALIHCFRKKKETSHEG
;
A
#
# COMPACT_ATOMS: atom_id res chain seq x y z
N MET A 1 -14.51 -26.44 2.11
CA MET A 1 -15.20 -27.63 1.55
C MET A 1 -14.22 -28.77 1.22
N THR A 2 -13.06 -28.48 0.62
CA THR A 2 -12.09 -29.51 0.19
C THR A 2 -11.57 -30.40 1.32
N LEU A 3 -11.21 -29.84 2.48
CA LEU A 3 -10.66 -30.61 3.60
C LEU A 3 -11.69 -31.42 4.40
N ARG A 4 -12.97 -31.01 4.37
CA ARG A 4 -14.03 -31.54 5.26
C ARG A 4 -15.25 -32.13 4.53
N GLY A 5 -15.37 -31.95 3.23
CA GLY A 5 -16.55 -32.30 2.43
C GLY A 5 -16.19 -32.93 1.08
N ASN A 6 -16.91 -32.59 0.01
CA ASN A 6 -16.62 -33.11 -1.33
C ASN A 6 -15.31 -32.52 -1.88
N LEU A 7 -14.40 -33.40 -2.30
CA LEU A 7 -13.07 -33.06 -2.80
C LEU A 7 -13.15 -32.16 -4.05
N TRP A 8 -13.91 -32.59 -5.06
CA TRP A 8 -13.94 -31.96 -6.38
C TRP A 8 -14.66 -30.62 -6.36
N TYR A 9 -15.82 -30.55 -5.70
CA TYR A 9 -16.53 -29.27 -5.53
C TYR A 9 -15.72 -28.29 -4.70
N GLY A 10 -15.05 -28.78 -3.67
CA GLY A 10 -14.15 -27.98 -2.86
C GLY A 10 -12.99 -27.42 -3.67
N ALA A 11 -12.32 -28.26 -4.45
CA ALA A 11 -11.19 -27.87 -5.30
C ALA A 11 -11.59 -26.87 -6.39
N ALA A 12 -12.72 -27.09 -7.08
CA ALA A 12 -13.21 -26.17 -8.10
C ALA A 12 -13.54 -24.78 -7.51
N LEU A 13 -14.24 -24.74 -6.36
CA LEU A 13 -14.54 -23.48 -5.68
C LEU A 13 -13.27 -22.80 -5.14
N THR A 14 -12.30 -23.58 -4.65
CA THR A 14 -11.00 -23.05 -4.21
C THR A 14 -10.26 -22.41 -5.38
N ALA A 15 -10.16 -23.10 -6.52
CA ALA A 15 -9.47 -22.58 -7.69
C ALA A 15 -10.10 -21.26 -8.18
N LEU A 16 -11.44 -21.19 -8.23
CA LEU A 16 -12.15 -19.96 -8.60
C LEU A 16 -11.93 -18.83 -7.58
N ALA A 17 -12.12 -19.10 -6.29
CA ALA A 17 -11.96 -18.07 -5.26
C ALA A 17 -10.52 -17.56 -5.17
N THR A 18 -9.53 -18.46 -5.21
CA THR A 18 -8.10 -18.09 -5.20
C THR A 18 -7.72 -17.36 -6.49
N SER A 19 -8.30 -17.71 -7.65
CA SER A 19 -8.07 -16.98 -8.91
C SER A 19 -8.57 -15.53 -8.81
N LEU A 20 -9.76 -15.32 -8.26
CA LEU A 20 -10.32 -13.98 -8.03
C LEU A 20 -9.52 -13.19 -7.01
N GLU A 21 -9.05 -13.84 -5.94
CA GLU A 21 -8.22 -13.22 -4.91
C GLU A 21 -6.87 -12.75 -5.48
N ILE A 22 -6.19 -13.59 -6.27
CA ILE A 22 -4.95 -13.22 -6.95
C ILE A 22 -5.23 -12.12 -7.99
N GLY A 23 -6.33 -12.23 -8.73
CA GLY A 23 -6.74 -11.27 -9.77
C GLY A 23 -7.10 -9.88 -9.23
N ALA A 24 -7.43 -9.76 -7.95
CA ALA A 24 -7.56 -8.48 -7.26
C ALA A 24 -6.22 -7.70 -7.16
N ASN A 25 -5.10 -8.35 -7.52
CA ASN A 25 -3.78 -7.75 -7.67
C ASN A 25 -3.26 -7.03 -6.41
N HIS A 26 -3.54 -7.60 -5.24
CA HIS A 26 -2.98 -7.13 -3.96
C HIS A 26 -2.15 -8.21 -3.27
N PRO A 27 -0.89 -8.45 -3.72
CA PRO A 27 -0.07 -9.59 -3.28
C PRO A 27 0.10 -9.70 -1.76
N GLN A 28 0.17 -8.57 -1.05
CA GLN A 28 0.29 -8.53 0.40
C GLN A 28 -0.92 -9.11 1.14
N ILE A 29 -2.15 -8.79 0.70
CA ILE A 29 -3.37 -9.34 1.32
C ILE A 29 -3.48 -10.82 1.00
N THR A 30 -3.23 -11.22 -0.26
CA THR A 30 -3.19 -12.63 -0.66
C THR A 30 -2.19 -13.42 0.19
N TYR A 31 -1.02 -12.85 0.45
CA TYR A 31 -0.01 -13.48 1.32
C TYR A 31 -0.52 -13.73 2.74
N TYR A 32 -1.15 -12.73 3.37
CA TYR A 32 -1.70 -12.90 4.72
C TYR A 32 -2.84 -13.94 4.77
N PHE A 33 -3.66 -14.00 3.72
CA PHE A 33 -4.66 -15.08 3.59
C PHE A 33 -4.01 -16.45 3.41
N LEU A 34 -2.89 -16.58 2.69
CA LEU A 34 -2.14 -17.84 2.63
C LEU A 34 -1.64 -18.28 4.01
N VAL A 35 -1.17 -17.36 4.85
CA VAL A 35 -0.81 -17.65 6.25
C VAL A 35 -2.03 -18.15 7.04
N ALA A 36 -3.20 -17.54 6.85
CA ALA A 36 -4.44 -18.01 7.47
C ALA A 36 -4.85 -19.42 6.98
N MET A 37 -4.72 -19.68 5.67
CA MET A 37 -4.98 -21.00 5.07
C MET A 37 -3.98 -22.06 5.55
N ALA A 38 -2.71 -21.69 5.75
CA ALA A 38 -1.70 -22.57 6.32
C ALA A 38 -2.09 -22.99 7.74
N ALA A 39 -2.58 -22.08 8.58
CA ALA A 39 -3.07 -22.42 9.91
C ALA A 39 -4.27 -23.40 9.88
N LEU A 40 -5.22 -23.20 8.95
CA LEU A 40 -6.31 -24.16 8.72
C LEU A 40 -5.78 -25.52 8.27
N TRP A 41 -4.83 -25.53 7.33
CA TRP A 41 -4.21 -26.75 6.82
C TRP A 41 -3.46 -27.52 7.90
N ILE A 42 -2.64 -26.84 8.72
CA ILE A 42 -1.94 -27.42 9.89
C ILE A 42 -2.95 -28.01 10.86
N SER A 43 -4.02 -27.26 11.18
CA SER A 43 -5.08 -27.75 12.08
C SER A 43 -5.71 -29.03 11.57
N GLU A 44 -6.12 -29.07 10.30
CA GLU A 44 -6.69 -30.26 9.68
C GLU A 44 -5.69 -31.42 9.57
N GLY A 45 -4.40 -31.12 9.36
CA GLY A 45 -3.32 -32.10 9.39
C GLY A 45 -3.17 -32.76 10.76
N ILE A 46 -3.21 -32.00 11.86
CA ILE A 46 -3.18 -32.53 13.23
C ILE A 46 -4.37 -33.48 13.48
N PHE A 47 -5.58 -33.10 13.04
CA PHE A 47 -6.76 -33.97 13.17
C PHE A 47 -6.69 -35.20 12.26
N ALA A 48 -6.13 -35.09 11.05
CA ALA A 48 -5.91 -36.22 10.16
C ALA A 48 -4.89 -37.21 10.73
N LEU A 49 -3.82 -36.71 11.34
CA LEU A 49 -2.79 -37.51 12.00
C LEU A 49 -3.38 -38.27 13.19
N ARG A 50 -4.04 -37.57 14.11
CA ARG A 50 -4.71 -38.19 15.28
C ARG A 50 -5.79 -39.18 14.87
N GLY A 51 -6.50 -38.91 13.77
CA GLY A 51 -7.56 -39.75 13.24
C GLY A 51 -7.09 -40.86 12.30
N LYS A 52 -5.77 -41.04 12.06
CA LYS A 52 -5.20 -42.00 11.11
C LYS A 52 -5.75 -41.88 9.67
N ARG A 53 -6.10 -40.67 9.23
CA ARG A 53 -6.65 -40.37 7.88
C ARG A 53 -5.65 -39.64 6.96
N MET A 54 -4.35 -39.87 7.13
CA MET A 54 -3.31 -39.13 6.40
C MET A 54 -3.36 -39.33 4.88
N ARG A 55 -3.79 -40.50 4.39
CA ARG A 55 -3.95 -40.75 2.94
C ARG A 55 -5.03 -39.86 2.32
N ASP A 56 -6.19 -39.75 2.98
CA ASP A 56 -7.28 -38.86 2.55
C ASP A 56 -6.86 -37.38 2.64
N PHE A 57 -6.12 -37.01 3.69
CA PHE A 57 -5.57 -35.66 3.83
C PHE A 57 -4.54 -35.32 2.73
N ALA A 58 -3.68 -36.26 2.35
CA ALA A 58 -2.73 -36.08 1.26
C ALA A 58 -3.44 -35.86 -0.08
N LEU A 59 -4.47 -36.65 -0.39
CA LEU A 59 -5.29 -36.45 -1.60
C LEU A 59 -5.98 -35.08 -1.62
N ARG A 60 -6.55 -34.66 -0.48
CA ARG A 60 -7.18 -33.33 -0.36
C ARG A 60 -6.17 -32.20 -0.49
N THR A 61 -4.98 -32.38 0.05
CA THR A 61 -3.87 -31.41 -0.09
C THR A 61 -3.41 -31.32 -1.53
N ALA A 62 -3.28 -32.45 -2.24
CA ALA A 62 -2.94 -32.46 -3.67
C ALA A 62 -3.99 -31.73 -4.52
N ALA A 63 -5.29 -31.91 -4.21
CA ALA A 63 -6.35 -31.17 -4.90
C ALA A 63 -6.32 -29.66 -4.62
N LEU A 64 -6.00 -29.25 -3.38
CA LEU A 64 -5.78 -27.84 -3.04
C LEU A 64 -4.56 -27.25 -3.76
N ALA A 65 -3.46 -28.00 -3.82
CA ALA A 65 -2.26 -27.60 -4.55
C ALA A 65 -2.55 -27.43 -6.04
N GLY A 66 -3.25 -28.38 -6.65
CA GLY A 66 -3.70 -28.27 -8.05
C GLY A 66 -4.60 -27.07 -8.30
N ALA A 67 -5.55 -26.79 -7.39
CA ALA A 67 -6.39 -25.59 -7.44
C ALA A 67 -5.56 -24.30 -7.34
N GLY A 68 -4.56 -24.27 -6.46
CA GLY A 68 -3.63 -23.14 -6.31
C GLY A 68 -2.77 -22.92 -7.56
N ILE A 69 -2.23 -23.99 -8.15
CA ILE A 69 -1.46 -23.92 -9.40
C ILE A 69 -2.33 -23.37 -10.54
N LEU A 70 -3.57 -23.84 -10.67
CA LEU A 70 -4.50 -23.31 -11.67
C LEU A 70 -4.81 -21.83 -11.41
N ALA A 71 -5.02 -21.43 -10.16
CA ALA A 71 -5.30 -20.04 -9.80
C ALA A 71 -4.13 -19.11 -10.11
N VAL A 72 -2.89 -19.52 -9.80
CA VAL A 72 -1.66 -18.82 -10.19
C VAL A 72 -1.54 -18.78 -11.72
N GLY A 73 -1.80 -19.90 -12.38
CA GLY A 73 -1.80 -20.00 -13.85
C GLY A 73 -2.80 -19.05 -14.50
N SER A 74 -4.02 -18.92 -13.97
CA SER A 74 -5.05 -17.99 -14.46
C SER A 74 -4.70 -16.51 -14.26
N ASN A 75 -3.66 -16.22 -13.50
CA ASN A 75 -3.11 -14.88 -13.28
C ASN A 75 -1.63 -14.81 -13.69
N PHE A 76 -1.19 -15.71 -14.57
CA PHE A 76 0.23 -15.87 -14.87
C PHE A 76 0.82 -14.62 -15.51
N ALA A 77 0.10 -13.96 -16.41
CA ALA A 77 0.56 -12.73 -17.07
C ALA A 77 0.94 -11.59 -16.11
N PRO A 78 0.04 -11.07 -15.27
CA PRO A 78 0.40 -10.00 -14.34
C PRO A 78 1.47 -10.45 -13.33
N LEU A 79 1.42 -11.70 -12.84
CA LEU A 79 2.41 -12.21 -11.89
C LEU A 79 3.80 -12.34 -12.49
N TRP A 80 3.91 -12.83 -13.73
CA TRP A 80 5.17 -13.02 -14.43
C TRP A 80 5.87 -11.68 -14.68
N TYR A 81 5.15 -10.69 -15.21
CA TYR A 81 5.71 -9.35 -15.44
C TYR A 81 6.06 -8.64 -14.13
N THR A 82 5.23 -8.78 -13.10
CA THR A 82 5.54 -8.25 -11.77
C THR A 82 6.82 -8.88 -11.21
N ALA A 83 6.98 -10.20 -11.32
CA ALA A 83 8.16 -10.91 -10.84
C ALA A 83 9.45 -10.52 -11.59
N GLN A 84 9.36 -10.25 -12.90
CA GLN A 84 10.48 -9.72 -13.67
C GLN A 84 10.85 -8.30 -13.23
N HIS A 85 9.84 -7.45 -13.06
CA HIS A 85 10.03 -6.05 -12.70
C HIS A 85 10.54 -5.86 -11.27
N THR A 86 10.05 -6.65 -10.31
CA THR A 86 10.33 -6.50 -8.86
C THR A 86 11.83 -6.44 -8.55
N LYS A 87 12.67 -7.16 -9.30
CA LYS A 87 14.12 -7.19 -9.09
C LYS A 87 14.80 -5.84 -9.32
N GLU A 88 14.27 -5.04 -10.24
CA GLU A 88 14.81 -3.72 -10.60
C GLU A 88 14.23 -2.59 -9.74
N THR A 89 13.32 -2.93 -8.81
CA THR A 89 12.58 -1.95 -7.99
C THR A 89 13.16 -1.84 -6.59
N ILE A 90 12.74 -0.83 -5.84
CA ILE A 90 13.05 -0.67 -4.40
C ILE A 90 12.75 -1.92 -3.55
N ARG A 91 11.89 -2.85 -4.02
CA ARG A 91 11.59 -4.12 -3.35
C ARG A 91 12.65 -5.20 -3.55
N GLY A 92 13.48 -5.06 -4.61
CA GLY A 92 14.63 -5.90 -4.91
C GLY A 92 15.89 -5.51 -4.12
N GLY A 93 15.92 -4.29 -3.57
CA GLY A 93 17.09 -3.67 -2.93
C GLY A 93 17.82 -2.69 -3.85
N SER A 94 18.60 -1.77 -3.28
CA SER A 94 19.45 -0.83 -4.04
C SER A 94 20.80 -1.48 -4.38
N GLU A 95 21.32 -1.21 -5.58
CA GLU A 95 22.68 -1.62 -5.96
C GLU A 95 23.75 -0.86 -5.15
N LEU A 96 23.43 0.33 -4.62
CA LEU A 96 24.31 1.11 -3.74
C LEU A 96 24.49 0.42 -2.37
N ALA A 97 23.41 -0.13 -1.82
CA ALA A 97 23.43 -0.85 -0.54
C ALA A 97 24.23 -2.16 -0.61
N ALA A 98 24.31 -2.78 -1.79
CA ALA A 98 25.12 -3.99 -2.00
C ALA A 98 26.64 -3.72 -1.97
N THR A 99 27.06 -2.47 -2.12
CA THR A 99 28.48 -2.04 -2.11
C THR A 99 28.92 -1.36 -0.80
N ALA A 100 28.00 -1.01 0.09
CA ALA A 100 28.33 -0.57 1.45
C ALA A 100 28.72 -1.79 2.32
N SER A 101 29.60 -1.58 3.33
CA SER A 101 30.00 -2.64 4.27
C SER A 101 28.80 -3.41 4.84
N PRO A 102 28.94 -4.70 5.22
CA PRO A 102 27.84 -5.60 5.53
C PRO A 102 27.14 -5.21 6.84
N SER A 103 26.36 -4.13 6.78
CA SER A 103 25.22 -3.88 7.65
C SER A 103 24.04 -4.67 7.08
N GLU A 104 23.05 -4.98 7.92
CA GLU A 104 21.98 -5.95 7.65
C GLU A 104 21.12 -5.65 6.39
N SER A 105 21.31 -4.48 5.78
CA SER A 105 20.71 -3.99 4.51
C SER A 105 21.17 -4.73 3.24
N ALA A 106 22.22 -5.57 3.31
CA ALA A 106 22.70 -6.36 2.16
C ALA A 106 21.83 -7.59 1.79
N ARG A 107 20.76 -7.87 2.54
CA ARG A 107 19.80 -8.95 2.22
C ARG A 107 18.62 -8.32 1.48
N GLY A 108 18.54 -8.55 0.16
CA GLY A 108 17.49 -7.96 -0.69
C GLY A 108 16.09 -8.06 -0.05
N GLY A 109 15.30 -6.99 -0.12
CA GLY A 109 14.10 -6.74 0.70
C GLY A 109 13.89 -5.24 0.85
N LEU A 110 12.77 -4.83 1.46
CA LEU A 110 12.62 -3.43 1.90
C LEU A 110 13.45 -3.19 3.17
N ASP A 111 13.92 -1.97 3.35
CA ASP A 111 14.53 -1.53 4.61
C ASP A 111 13.55 -1.74 5.78
N LEU A 112 14.07 -2.18 6.94
CA LEU A 112 13.24 -2.60 8.07
C LEU A 112 12.44 -1.43 8.68
N ASP A 113 13.04 -0.24 8.72
CA ASP A 113 12.37 0.96 9.24
C ASP A 113 11.24 1.36 8.28
N TYR A 114 11.50 1.30 6.98
CA TYR A 114 10.45 1.54 5.97
C TYR A 114 9.33 0.49 6.02
N ALA A 115 9.68 -0.80 6.14
CA ALA A 115 8.70 -1.88 6.17
C ALA A 115 7.79 -1.80 7.41
N THR A 116 8.35 -1.35 8.53
CA THR A 116 7.66 -1.20 9.82
C THR A 116 7.14 0.22 10.08
N ALA A 117 7.26 1.15 9.13
CA ALA A 117 6.80 2.54 9.30
C ALA A 117 5.32 2.64 9.72
N TRP A 118 4.43 1.86 9.09
CA TRP A 118 3.01 1.76 9.50
C TRP A 118 2.78 0.55 10.42
N SER A 119 3.39 0.63 11.60
CA SER A 119 3.18 -0.33 12.69
C SER A 119 2.00 0.06 13.56
N TYR A 120 1.11 -0.89 13.81
CA TYR A 120 -0.05 -0.70 14.67
C TYR A 120 0.35 -0.57 16.14
N GLY A 121 -0.17 0.42 16.86
CA GLY A 121 0.10 0.55 18.30
C GLY A 121 -0.43 -0.65 19.09
N ARG A 122 0.26 -1.07 20.16
CA ARG A 122 -0.24 -2.16 21.03
C ARG A 122 -1.64 -1.83 21.58
N THR A 123 -1.77 -0.63 22.10
CA THR A 123 -3.02 -0.07 22.65
C THR A 123 -4.04 0.29 21.55
N GLU A 124 -3.59 0.53 20.32
CA GLU A 124 -4.45 0.70 19.15
C GLU A 124 -5.28 -0.58 18.85
N THR A 125 -4.90 -1.73 19.40
CA THR A 125 -5.70 -2.98 19.38
C THR A 125 -7.09 -2.79 20.01
N PHE A 126 -7.28 -1.82 20.91
CA PHE A 126 -8.61 -1.51 21.44
C PHE A 126 -9.54 -0.86 20.40
N ASN A 127 -9.01 -0.27 19.32
CA ASN A 127 -9.81 0.23 18.19
C ASN A 127 -10.65 -0.88 17.53
N LEU A 128 -10.24 -2.15 17.65
CA LEU A 128 -11.03 -3.28 17.14
C LEU A 128 -12.44 -3.30 17.76
N LEU A 129 -12.56 -2.88 19.02
CA LEU A 129 -13.79 -2.89 19.83
C LEU A 129 -14.37 -1.49 20.12
N ILE A 130 -13.54 -0.47 20.24
CA ILE A 130 -13.92 0.92 20.57
C ILE A 130 -13.34 1.82 19.48
N PRO A 131 -14.14 2.27 18.49
CA PRO A 131 -13.60 2.84 17.25
C PRO A 131 -12.67 4.03 17.47
N ASP A 132 -13.10 5.03 18.23
CA ASP A 132 -12.30 6.26 18.42
C ASP A 132 -11.32 6.15 19.62
N PHE A 133 -10.86 4.95 20.01
CA PHE A 133 -9.96 4.79 21.17
C PHE A 133 -8.62 5.54 20.97
N MET A 134 -8.05 5.47 19.78
CA MET A 134 -6.87 6.28 19.38
C MET A 134 -7.22 7.59 18.65
N GLY A 135 -8.45 8.07 18.78
CA GLY A 135 -8.99 9.13 17.93
C GLY A 135 -9.46 8.59 16.57
N ARG A 136 -9.73 9.51 15.63
CA ARG A 136 -10.25 9.19 14.29
C ARG A 136 -9.12 9.07 13.26
N GLN A 137 -9.43 9.28 11.99
CA GLN A 137 -8.43 9.41 10.93
C GLN A 137 -7.52 10.62 11.22
N SER A 138 -6.29 10.58 10.73
CA SER A 138 -5.30 11.65 11.02
C SER A 138 -5.74 13.03 10.53
N ALA A 139 -6.62 13.10 9.52
CA ALA A 139 -7.18 14.34 9.01
C ALA A 139 -8.32 14.92 9.89
N THR A 140 -8.84 14.16 10.87
CA THR A 140 -9.88 14.67 11.77
C THR A 140 -9.27 15.51 12.87
N THR A 141 -9.72 16.75 12.97
CA THR A 141 -9.26 17.73 13.95
C THR A 141 -10.26 17.93 15.09
N PHE A 142 -9.84 18.65 16.14
CA PHE A 142 -10.71 18.89 17.29
C PHE A 142 -11.90 19.79 16.93
N PRO A 143 -13.07 19.57 17.57
CA PRO A 143 -14.25 20.37 17.31
C PRO A 143 -14.06 21.83 17.76
N ALA A 144 -14.73 22.77 17.08
CA ALA A 144 -14.62 24.21 17.35
C ALA A 144 -15.23 24.65 18.71
N ASP A 145 -15.95 23.76 19.37
CA ASP A 145 -16.65 23.94 20.63
C ASP A 145 -16.20 22.93 21.72
N GLY A 146 -15.11 22.18 21.49
CA GLY A 146 -14.52 21.26 22.48
C GLY A 146 -13.64 21.94 23.52
N GLU A 147 -13.12 21.15 24.48
CA GLU A 147 -12.25 21.64 25.56
C GLU A 147 -10.95 22.23 25.00
N THR A 148 -10.38 21.60 23.96
CA THR A 148 -9.18 22.11 23.28
C THR A 148 -9.43 23.50 22.69
N ALA A 149 -10.60 23.72 22.07
CA ALA A 149 -10.96 25.02 21.53
C ALA A 149 -11.25 26.06 22.62
N ALA A 150 -11.80 25.63 23.77
CA ALA A 150 -12.03 26.49 24.92
C ALA A 150 -10.71 27.00 25.53
N VAL A 151 -9.74 26.12 25.77
CA VAL A 151 -8.41 26.52 26.29
C VAL A 151 -7.67 27.40 25.30
N LEU A 152 -7.64 27.04 24.01
CA LEU A 152 -6.98 27.87 22.99
C LEU A 152 -7.65 29.23 22.80
N ASN A 153 -8.95 29.35 23.12
CA ASN A 153 -9.66 30.62 23.07
C ASN A 153 -9.15 31.62 24.10
N ASP A 154 -8.68 31.17 25.27
CA ASP A 154 -8.07 32.04 26.29
C ASP A 154 -6.80 32.75 25.76
N TYR A 155 -6.20 32.19 24.71
CA TYR A 155 -5.02 32.71 24.03
C TYR A 155 -5.34 33.41 22.69
N GLY A 156 -6.62 33.55 22.33
CA GLY A 156 -7.05 34.10 21.03
C GLY A 156 -6.83 33.15 19.84
N LEU A 157 -6.53 31.87 20.09
CA LEU A 157 -6.18 30.86 19.10
C LEU A 157 -7.27 29.81 18.91
N ARG A 158 -8.54 30.14 19.18
CA ARG A 158 -9.67 29.20 19.09
C ARG A 158 -9.70 28.37 17.79
N GLY A 159 -9.41 29.02 16.65
CA GLY A 159 -9.38 28.37 15.34
C GLY A 159 -8.28 27.33 15.17
N ALA A 160 -7.21 27.38 15.96
CA ALA A 160 -6.10 26.43 15.90
C ALA A 160 -6.52 25.00 16.31
N ALA A 161 -7.56 24.86 17.14
CA ALA A 161 -8.10 23.54 17.50
C ALA A 161 -8.49 22.71 16.25
N GLN A 162 -9.01 23.38 15.21
CA GLN A 162 -9.42 22.73 13.97
C GLN A 162 -8.26 22.39 13.03
N GLN A 163 -7.02 22.65 13.44
CA GLN A 163 -5.79 22.26 12.75
C GLN A 163 -5.05 21.14 13.50
N LEU A 164 -5.39 20.91 14.78
CA LEU A 164 -4.75 19.90 15.61
C LEU A 164 -5.43 18.53 15.43
N PRO A 165 -4.67 17.44 15.20
CA PRO A 165 -5.25 16.12 14.94
C PRO A 165 -5.75 15.44 16.22
N THR A 166 -6.92 14.81 16.10
CA THR A 166 -7.48 13.97 17.17
C THR A 166 -6.74 12.64 17.32
N TYR A 167 -6.17 12.12 16.22
CA TYR A 167 -5.38 10.90 16.23
C TYR A 167 -4.10 11.07 17.06
N TRP A 168 -3.82 10.10 17.93
CA TRP A 168 -2.66 10.11 18.82
C TRP A 168 -1.93 8.77 18.88
N GLY A 169 -2.25 7.87 17.96
CA GLY A 169 -1.55 6.58 17.82
C GLY A 169 -0.18 6.76 17.19
N THR A 170 0.57 5.65 17.09
CA THR A 170 1.96 5.73 16.65
C THR A 170 2.09 5.88 15.12
N GLN A 171 1.10 5.49 14.33
CA GLN A 171 1.25 5.43 12.87
C GLN A 171 1.51 6.83 12.27
N PRO A 172 2.32 6.97 11.20
CA PRO A 172 2.59 8.26 10.56
C PRO A 172 1.31 8.96 10.10
N TYR A 173 0.38 8.18 9.56
CA TYR A 173 -1.00 8.59 9.35
C TYR A 173 -1.91 7.36 9.31
N THR A 174 -3.20 7.56 9.52
CA THR A 174 -4.24 6.56 9.30
C THR A 174 -5.48 7.15 8.64
N GLY A 175 -6.10 6.39 7.74
CA GLY A 175 -7.40 6.71 7.13
C GLY A 175 -8.60 6.39 8.03
N GLY A 176 -8.36 5.84 9.22
CA GLY A 176 -9.40 5.53 10.20
C GLY A 176 -9.00 4.39 11.14
N PRO A 177 -9.74 4.20 12.24
CA PRO A 177 -9.52 3.09 13.15
C PRO A 177 -9.87 1.75 12.49
N THR A 178 -9.15 0.69 12.85
CA THR A 178 -9.50 -0.68 12.42
C THR A 178 -10.66 -1.21 13.28
N TYR A 179 -11.86 -0.65 13.13
CA TYR A 179 -13.03 -1.10 13.87
C TYR A 179 -13.65 -2.37 13.25
N LEU A 180 -13.91 -3.40 14.06
CA LEU A 180 -14.47 -4.68 13.57
C LEU A 180 -15.99 -4.82 13.80
N GLY A 181 -16.60 -3.91 14.57
CA GLY A 181 -17.95 -4.07 15.09
C GLY A 181 -17.96 -4.74 16.47
N ALA A 182 -18.46 -4.03 17.48
CA ALA A 182 -18.57 -4.55 18.84
C ALA A 182 -19.51 -5.75 18.92
N ALA A 183 -20.60 -5.72 18.18
CA ALA A 183 -21.53 -6.85 18.09
C ALA A 183 -20.88 -8.06 17.38
N ALA A 184 -20.04 -7.82 16.36
CA ALA A 184 -19.32 -8.88 15.65
C ALA A 184 -18.27 -9.55 16.55
N ILE A 185 -17.51 -8.76 17.33
CA ILE A 185 -16.58 -9.27 18.34
C ILE A 185 -17.30 -10.08 19.41
N PHE A 186 -18.44 -9.60 19.92
CA PHE A 186 -19.26 -10.37 20.85
C PHE A 186 -19.68 -11.74 20.27
N LEU A 187 -20.17 -11.77 19.02
CA LEU A 187 -20.52 -13.02 18.36
C LEU A 187 -19.30 -13.93 18.13
N ALA A 188 -18.13 -13.36 17.87
CA ALA A 188 -16.89 -14.12 17.73
C ALA A 188 -16.47 -14.77 19.05
N VAL A 189 -16.52 -14.04 20.18
CA VAL A 189 -16.27 -14.59 21.53
C VAL A 189 -17.29 -15.68 21.87
N LEU A 190 -18.57 -15.46 21.53
CA LEU A 190 -19.60 -16.49 21.65
C LEU A 190 -19.25 -17.74 20.83
N GLY A 191 -18.75 -17.56 19.60
CA GLY A 191 -18.21 -18.63 18.76
C GLY A 191 -17.03 -19.36 19.39
N LEU A 192 -16.08 -18.65 20.00
CA LEU A 192 -14.96 -19.27 20.71
C LEU A 192 -15.43 -20.14 21.88
N ILE A 193 -16.54 -19.85 22.53
CA ILE A 193 -17.06 -20.68 23.61
C ILE A 193 -17.87 -21.88 23.06
N LEU A 194 -18.72 -21.64 22.06
CA LEU A 194 -19.69 -22.61 21.55
C LEU A 194 -19.13 -23.61 20.53
N LEU A 195 -18.11 -23.23 19.76
CA LEU A 195 -17.59 -24.06 18.68
C LEU A 195 -16.67 -25.19 19.19
N PRO A 196 -16.65 -26.34 18.49
CA PRO A 196 -15.71 -27.41 18.79
C PRO A 196 -14.28 -26.98 18.48
N GLY A 197 -13.30 -27.55 19.19
CA GLY A 197 -11.88 -27.17 19.07
C GLY A 197 -11.35 -27.18 17.63
N ARG A 198 -11.76 -28.17 16.82
CA ARG A 198 -11.41 -28.27 15.39
C ARG A 198 -11.81 -27.06 14.54
N SER A 199 -12.83 -26.31 14.94
CA SER A 199 -13.36 -25.20 14.14
C SER A 199 -12.90 -23.84 14.61
N LYS A 200 -12.56 -23.68 15.90
CA LYS A 200 -12.24 -22.37 16.49
C LYS A 200 -10.78 -22.08 16.70
N TRP A 201 -9.97 -23.08 17.07
CA TRP A 201 -8.62 -22.81 17.57
C TRP A 201 -7.67 -22.30 16.50
N TRP A 202 -7.82 -22.76 15.25
CA TRP A 202 -7.02 -22.23 14.15
C TRP A 202 -7.42 -20.79 13.81
N ILE A 203 -8.70 -20.43 13.88
CA ILE A 203 -9.15 -19.04 13.65
C ILE A 203 -8.64 -18.13 14.75
N ALA A 204 -8.77 -18.55 16.02
CA ALA A 204 -8.25 -17.82 17.16
C ALA A 204 -6.73 -17.62 17.07
N ALA A 205 -5.98 -18.67 16.72
CA ALA A 205 -4.54 -18.61 16.54
C ALA A 205 -4.14 -17.64 15.42
N VAL A 206 -4.88 -17.63 14.30
CA VAL A 206 -4.66 -16.68 13.21
C VAL A 206 -4.95 -15.25 13.65
N CYS A 207 -6.06 -15.00 14.37
CA CYS A 207 -6.35 -13.65 14.89
C CYS A 207 -5.21 -13.14 15.77
N VAL A 208 -4.75 -13.97 16.72
CA VAL A 208 -3.66 -13.61 17.62
C VAL A 208 -2.37 -13.36 16.83
N LEU A 209 -2.01 -14.26 15.92
CA LEU A 209 -0.82 -14.11 15.08
C LEU A 209 -0.85 -12.81 14.27
N MET A 210 -1.98 -12.50 13.64
CA MET A 210 -2.11 -11.32 12.78
C MET A 210 -2.08 -10.01 13.56
N ILE A 211 -2.64 -9.98 14.77
CA ILE A 211 -2.52 -8.83 15.70
C ILE A 211 -1.07 -8.66 16.17
N LEU A 212 -0.37 -9.75 16.52
CA LEU A 212 1.03 -9.66 16.92
C LEU A 212 1.94 -9.20 15.78
N LEU A 213 1.67 -9.64 14.54
CA LEU A 213 2.40 -9.17 13.36
C LEU A 213 2.09 -7.70 13.06
N SER A 214 0.86 -7.24 13.29
CA SER A 214 0.47 -5.85 13.02
C SER A 214 1.21 -4.84 13.89
N TRP A 215 1.68 -5.26 15.08
CA TRP A 215 2.38 -4.40 16.01
C TRP A 215 3.75 -3.92 15.52
N GLY A 216 4.40 -4.63 14.59
CA GLY A 216 5.63 -4.18 13.93
C GLY A 216 6.71 -3.68 14.90
N ARG A 217 7.11 -2.41 14.76
CA ARG A 217 8.11 -1.75 15.63
C ARG A 217 7.75 -1.78 17.12
N ASN A 218 6.45 -1.89 17.44
CA ASN A 218 6.00 -2.07 18.81
C ASN A 218 6.25 -3.50 19.34
N LEU A 219 6.80 -4.43 18.54
CA LEU A 219 7.22 -5.79 18.94
C LEU A 219 8.38 -6.30 18.07
N MET A 220 9.47 -5.53 17.97
CA MET A 220 10.59 -5.80 17.05
C MET A 220 11.14 -7.24 17.11
N GLY A 221 11.34 -7.80 18.30
CA GLY A 221 11.85 -9.17 18.42
C GLY A 221 10.98 -10.23 17.73
N PHE A 222 9.66 -10.01 17.69
CA PHE A 222 8.75 -10.90 16.94
C PHE A 222 8.74 -10.56 15.44
N THR A 223 8.78 -9.28 15.09
CA THR A 223 8.80 -8.82 13.69
C THR A 223 10.06 -9.29 12.98
N GLU A 224 11.24 -9.13 13.56
CA GLU A 224 12.49 -9.66 13.00
C GLU A 224 12.46 -11.18 12.82
N LEU A 225 11.90 -11.90 13.79
CA LEU A 225 11.73 -13.34 13.68
C LEU A 225 10.82 -13.69 12.50
N ALA A 226 9.72 -12.96 12.32
CA ALA A 226 8.82 -13.13 11.18
C ALA A 226 9.53 -12.84 9.84
N PHE A 227 10.33 -11.78 9.76
CA PHE A 227 11.15 -11.46 8.57
C PHE A 227 12.14 -12.58 8.25
N LYS A 228 12.74 -13.21 9.27
CA LYS A 228 13.69 -14.32 9.10
C LYS A 228 13.02 -15.64 8.71
N LEU A 229 11.84 -15.93 9.25
CA LEU A 229 11.18 -17.23 9.10
C LEU A 229 10.15 -17.30 7.97
N LEU A 230 9.44 -16.20 7.69
CA LEU A 230 8.32 -16.18 6.75
C LEU A 230 8.79 -15.75 5.36
N PRO A 231 8.75 -16.66 4.35
CA PRO A 231 9.25 -16.34 3.02
C PRO A 231 8.47 -15.18 2.39
N GLY A 232 9.19 -14.19 1.85
CA GLY A 232 8.60 -13.05 1.14
C GLY A 232 7.92 -12.00 2.03
N TYR A 233 7.90 -12.18 3.35
CA TYR A 233 7.31 -11.20 4.28
C TYR A 233 8.07 -9.86 4.27
N ASP A 234 9.38 -9.92 4.04
CA ASP A 234 10.33 -8.80 3.88
C ASP A 234 10.09 -7.93 2.62
N LYS A 235 9.15 -8.34 1.75
CA LYS A 235 8.78 -7.60 0.52
C LYS A 235 7.61 -6.66 0.72
N PHE A 236 6.94 -6.70 1.88
CA PHE A 236 5.75 -5.92 2.15
C PHE A 236 6.03 -4.76 3.09
N ARG A 237 5.39 -3.63 2.81
CA ARG A 237 5.35 -2.45 3.69
C ARG A 237 4.00 -2.39 4.40
N THR A 238 3.89 -1.67 5.51
CA THR A 238 2.62 -1.53 6.24
C THR A 238 2.16 -2.84 6.88
N VAL A 239 2.88 -3.25 7.92
CA VAL A 239 2.55 -4.45 8.70
C VAL A 239 1.14 -4.41 9.32
N SER A 240 0.55 -3.23 9.54
CA SER A 240 -0.84 -3.11 10.04
C SER A 240 -1.89 -3.77 9.14
N MET A 241 -1.61 -3.97 7.85
CA MET A 241 -2.52 -4.63 6.89
C MET A 241 -2.79 -6.12 7.20
N THR A 242 -2.02 -6.76 8.09
CA THR A 242 -2.33 -8.12 8.57
C THR A 242 -3.71 -8.20 9.23
N LEU A 243 -4.22 -7.08 9.76
CA LEU A 243 -5.52 -6.98 10.42
C LEU A 243 -6.70 -7.27 9.47
N VAL A 244 -6.52 -7.20 8.16
CA VAL A 244 -7.56 -7.63 7.18
C VAL A 244 -7.95 -9.09 7.38
N VAL A 245 -7.01 -9.95 7.77
CA VAL A 245 -7.32 -11.35 8.10
C VAL A 245 -8.16 -11.45 9.39
N VAL A 246 -7.93 -10.56 10.35
CA VAL A 246 -8.73 -10.48 11.59
C VAL A 246 -10.15 -10.00 11.26
N GLN A 247 -10.29 -9.00 10.40
CA GLN A 247 -11.57 -8.50 9.88
C GLN A 247 -12.39 -9.61 9.20
N TRP A 248 -11.73 -10.56 8.53
CA TRP A 248 -12.39 -11.73 7.97
C TRP A 248 -12.70 -12.81 9.03
N ALA A 249 -11.76 -13.07 9.94
CA ALA A 249 -11.84 -14.16 10.91
C ALA A 249 -12.91 -13.94 11.99
N VAL A 250 -13.12 -12.70 12.43
CA VAL A 250 -14.10 -12.35 13.48
C VAL A 250 -15.55 -12.64 13.02
N PRO A 251 -16.03 -12.14 11.88
CA PRO A 251 -17.34 -12.51 11.33
C PRO A 251 -17.46 -14.01 11.04
N LEU A 252 -16.38 -14.69 10.63
CA LEU A 252 -16.40 -16.13 10.40
C LEU A 252 -16.70 -16.92 11.68
N LEU A 253 -16.08 -16.55 12.81
CA LEU A 253 -16.39 -17.14 14.12
C LEU A 253 -17.84 -16.88 14.54
N GLY A 254 -18.30 -15.64 14.38
CA GLY A 254 -19.69 -15.26 14.69
C GLY A 254 -20.70 -16.04 13.85
N ALA A 255 -20.51 -16.11 12.53
CA ALA A 255 -21.36 -16.85 11.61
C ALA A 255 -21.37 -18.35 11.91
N ALA A 256 -20.22 -18.95 12.22
CA ALA A 256 -20.14 -20.34 12.61
C ALA A 256 -20.91 -20.63 13.92
N ALA A 257 -20.86 -19.71 14.90
CA ALA A 257 -21.64 -19.82 16.13
C ALA A 257 -23.16 -19.78 15.85
N LEU A 258 -23.60 -18.78 15.07
CA LEU A 258 -24.99 -18.60 14.69
C LEU A 258 -25.52 -19.79 13.90
N MET A 259 -24.72 -20.39 13.02
CA MET A 259 -25.10 -21.58 12.25
C MET A 259 -25.43 -22.77 13.16
N ARG A 260 -24.66 -22.98 14.25
CA ARG A 260 -24.94 -24.07 15.20
C ARG A 260 -26.17 -23.78 16.06
N LEU A 261 -26.40 -22.52 16.43
CA LEU A 261 -27.62 -22.08 17.10
C LEU A 261 -28.85 -22.27 16.20
N TRP A 262 -28.73 -21.93 14.91
CA TRP A 262 -29.79 -22.10 13.92
C TRP A 262 -30.22 -23.56 13.73
N ARG A 263 -29.28 -24.49 13.87
CA ARG A 263 -29.51 -25.93 13.75
C ARG A 263 -29.94 -26.60 15.06
N ASP A 264 -30.10 -25.83 16.15
CA ASP A 264 -30.44 -26.32 17.49
C ASP A 264 -29.49 -27.43 17.99
N GLU A 265 -28.20 -27.35 17.61
CA GLU A 265 -27.18 -28.37 17.95
C GLU A 265 -26.60 -28.21 19.37
N ILE A 266 -26.96 -27.15 20.09
CA ILE A 266 -26.31 -26.77 21.34
C ILE A 266 -27.34 -26.72 22.48
N PRO A 267 -27.12 -27.41 23.60
CA PRO A 267 -27.98 -27.33 24.76
C PRO A 267 -28.15 -25.90 25.28
N ARG A 268 -29.38 -25.51 25.61
CA ARG A 268 -29.73 -24.14 26.06
C ARG A 268 -28.89 -23.64 27.23
N GLU A 269 -28.65 -24.48 28.22
CA GLU A 269 -27.86 -24.11 29.40
C GLU A 269 -26.45 -23.68 29.01
N ARG A 270 -25.85 -24.39 28.05
CA ARG A 270 -24.53 -24.06 27.51
C ARG A 270 -24.57 -22.75 26.74
N VAL A 271 -25.63 -22.47 25.98
CA VAL A 271 -25.80 -21.19 25.28
C VAL A 271 -25.93 -20.05 26.28
N TRP A 272 -26.72 -20.20 27.34
CA TRP A 272 -26.87 -19.18 28.38
C TRP A 272 -25.56 -18.83 29.08
N ARG A 273 -24.79 -19.85 29.48
CA ARG A 273 -23.47 -19.63 30.08
C ARG A 273 -22.52 -18.94 29.10
N ALA A 274 -22.50 -19.39 27.85
CA ALA A 274 -21.66 -18.77 26.82
C ALA A 274 -22.07 -17.32 26.53
N LEU A 275 -23.37 -17.03 26.52
CA LEU A 275 -23.93 -15.70 26.36
C LEU A 275 -23.46 -14.77 27.49
N ALA A 276 -23.60 -15.22 28.75
CA ALA A 276 -23.19 -14.47 29.93
C ALA A 276 -21.68 -14.18 29.92
N TRP A 277 -20.84 -15.18 29.62
CA TRP A 277 -19.39 -14.99 29.51
C TRP A 277 -19.00 -14.07 28.35
N SER A 278 -19.62 -14.23 27.18
CA SER A 278 -19.28 -13.40 26.01
C SER A 278 -19.65 -11.95 26.26
N ALA A 279 -20.88 -11.69 26.73
CA ALA A 279 -21.33 -10.35 27.08
C ALA A 279 -20.54 -9.77 28.26
N GLY A 280 -20.19 -10.58 29.25
CA GLY A 280 -19.38 -10.16 30.40
C GLY A 280 -17.95 -9.78 30.01
N ILE A 281 -17.31 -10.54 29.11
CA ILE A 281 -15.94 -10.25 28.65
C ILE A 281 -15.93 -8.99 27.77
N THR A 282 -16.74 -8.95 26.71
CA THR A 282 -16.70 -7.83 25.76
C THR A 282 -17.37 -6.58 26.33
N GLY A 283 -18.52 -6.74 27.00
CA GLY A 283 -19.23 -5.65 27.65
C GLY A 283 -18.51 -5.15 28.90
N GLY A 284 -17.90 -6.03 29.69
CA GLY A 284 -17.10 -5.64 30.85
C GLY A 284 -15.88 -4.81 30.46
N LEU A 285 -15.21 -5.16 29.35
CA LEU A 285 -14.11 -4.36 28.81
C LEU A 285 -14.60 -2.98 28.34
N CYS A 286 -15.74 -2.91 27.65
CA CYS A 286 -16.33 -1.62 27.26
C CYS A 286 -16.71 -0.77 28.49
N LEU A 287 -17.34 -1.38 29.50
CA LEU A 287 -17.72 -0.69 30.74
C LEU A 287 -16.50 -0.18 31.50
N LEU A 288 -15.43 -0.97 31.58
CA LEU A 288 -14.16 -0.56 32.19
C LEU A 288 -13.63 0.72 31.54
N PHE A 289 -13.55 0.76 30.20
CA PHE A 289 -13.07 1.94 29.50
C PHE A 289 -14.05 3.12 29.59
N ALA A 290 -15.35 2.84 29.56
CA ALA A 290 -16.37 3.88 29.65
C ALA A 290 -16.39 4.61 31.01
N VAL A 291 -16.00 3.93 32.10
CA VAL A 291 -16.02 4.48 33.46
C VAL A 291 -14.64 4.89 33.96
N ALA A 292 -13.61 4.09 33.68
CA ALA A 292 -12.26 4.24 34.21
C ALA A 292 -11.19 4.49 33.14
N GLY A 293 -11.56 4.58 31.85
CA GLY A 293 -10.59 4.72 30.77
C GLY A 293 -9.71 5.96 30.89
N SER A 294 -10.26 7.09 31.36
CA SER A 294 -9.51 8.34 31.61
C SER A 294 -8.44 8.21 32.70
N ALA A 295 -8.58 7.24 33.61
CA ALA A 295 -7.59 6.96 34.65
C ALA A 295 -6.56 5.91 34.22
N LEU A 296 -6.84 5.14 33.17
CA LEU A 296 -5.98 4.06 32.68
C LEU A 296 -5.01 4.51 31.58
N PHE A 297 -5.34 5.59 30.87
CA PHE A 297 -4.55 6.10 29.75
C PHE A 297 -4.40 7.62 29.83
N ASP A 298 -3.28 8.10 29.31
CA ASP A 298 -2.93 9.52 29.25
C ASP A 298 -3.47 10.21 27.98
N PHE A 299 -4.02 9.47 27.01
CA PHE A 299 -4.57 10.00 25.75
C PHE A 299 -3.62 10.92 24.96
N GLY A 300 -2.32 10.63 25.07
CA GLY A 300 -1.26 11.37 24.39
C GLY A 300 -0.99 12.74 24.98
N ARG A 301 -1.38 13.02 26.23
CA ARG A 301 -1.13 14.28 26.93
C ARG A 301 0.37 14.61 26.98
N GLU A 302 1.22 13.66 27.34
CA GLU A 302 2.68 13.86 27.40
C GLU A 302 3.26 14.27 26.04
N ALA A 303 2.99 13.48 24.99
CA ALA A 303 3.43 13.81 23.62
C ALA A 303 2.82 15.12 23.09
N SER A 304 1.57 15.42 23.46
CA SER A 304 0.92 16.67 23.07
C SER A 304 1.49 17.87 23.82
N ALA A 305 1.94 17.69 25.05
CA ALA A 305 2.58 18.75 25.83
C ALA A 305 3.92 19.15 25.21
N GLU A 306 4.74 18.18 24.79
CA GLU A 306 5.99 18.45 24.07
C GLU A 306 5.72 19.21 22.76
N MET A 307 4.83 18.67 21.92
CA MET A 307 4.46 19.27 20.63
C MET A 307 3.90 20.69 20.79
N MET A 308 2.97 20.90 21.73
CA MET A 308 2.35 22.20 21.92
C MET A 308 3.30 23.20 22.56
N THR A 309 4.18 22.76 23.47
CA THR A 309 5.23 23.63 24.04
C THR A 309 6.15 24.16 22.94
N GLU A 310 6.63 23.28 22.06
CA GLU A 310 7.46 23.68 20.92
C GLU A 310 6.70 24.63 19.97
N GLN A 311 5.43 24.35 19.70
CA GLN A 311 4.60 25.20 18.85
C GLN A 311 4.39 26.60 19.46
N PHE A 312 4.09 26.71 20.75
CA PHE A 312 3.96 28.00 21.43
C PHE A 312 5.30 28.72 21.53
N HIS A 313 6.40 27.99 21.74
CA HIS A 313 7.74 28.55 21.73
C HIS A 313 8.04 29.24 20.39
N HIS A 314 7.78 28.57 19.27
CA HIS A 314 7.92 29.15 17.93
C HIS A 314 7.00 30.35 17.70
N ILE A 315 5.74 30.29 18.14
CA ILE A 315 4.80 31.42 18.03
C ILE A 315 5.33 32.62 18.81
N PHE A 316 5.82 32.43 20.04
CA PHE A 316 6.35 33.52 20.85
C PHE A 316 7.63 34.10 20.27
N GLN A 317 8.54 33.27 19.75
CA GLN A 317 9.73 33.74 19.04
C GLN A 317 9.37 34.56 17.80
N ALA A 318 8.44 34.08 16.98
CA ALA A 318 8.02 34.74 15.75
C ALA A 318 7.31 36.09 15.97
N ASN A 319 6.80 36.33 17.19
CA ASN A 319 6.12 37.57 17.58
C ASN A 319 6.95 38.41 18.58
N ASP A 320 8.26 38.17 18.68
CA ASP A 320 9.18 38.89 19.57
C ASP A 320 8.76 38.90 21.06
N MET A 321 8.09 37.84 21.51
CA MET A 321 7.56 37.70 22.88
C MET A 321 8.55 37.01 23.84
N GLN A 322 9.83 37.36 23.79
CA GLN A 322 10.89 36.69 24.57
C GLN A 322 10.60 36.64 26.09
N GLN A 323 10.01 37.70 26.64
CA GLN A 323 9.62 37.78 28.05
C GLN A 323 8.61 36.71 28.50
N TYR A 324 7.82 36.14 27.58
CA TYR A 324 6.87 35.07 27.87
C TYR A 324 7.60 33.71 27.95
N ILE A 325 8.56 33.50 27.05
CA ILE A 325 9.44 32.32 27.06
C ILE A 325 10.27 32.30 28.35
N ASP A 326 10.86 33.43 28.74
CA ASP A 326 11.67 33.52 29.96
C ASP A 326 10.87 33.24 31.24
N ARG A 327 9.54 33.41 31.19
CA ARG A 327 8.60 33.09 32.27
C ARG A 327 8.07 31.65 32.21
N GLY A 328 8.42 30.87 31.17
CA GLY A 328 7.93 29.51 30.95
C GLY A 328 6.46 29.43 30.51
N MET A 329 5.91 30.51 29.94
CA MET A 329 4.52 30.56 29.50
C MET A 329 4.24 29.59 28.34
N ASP A 330 5.24 29.31 27.50
CA ASP A 330 5.18 28.34 26.41
C ASP A 330 4.96 26.92 26.95
N ILE A 331 5.65 26.57 28.04
CA ILE A 331 5.46 25.30 28.76
C ILE A 331 4.09 25.25 29.42
N GLU A 332 3.65 26.32 30.08
CA GLU A 332 2.35 26.38 30.75
C GLU A 332 1.18 26.25 29.75
N TRP A 333 1.22 27.03 28.66
CA TRP A 333 0.20 26.98 27.61
C TRP A 333 0.22 25.65 26.87
N GLY A 334 1.42 25.10 26.63
CA GLY A 334 1.62 23.78 26.06
C GLY A 334 0.96 22.68 26.90
N ALA A 335 1.25 22.66 28.21
CA ALA A 335 0.66 21.70 29.14
C ALA A 335 -0.86 21.83 29.26
N ALA A 336 -1.38 23.06 29.41
CA ALA A 336 -2.83 23.29 29.50
C ALA A 336 -3.57 22.86 28.22
N THR A 337 -3.00 23.15 27.04
CA THR A 337 -3.58 22.72 25.76
C THR A 337 -3.53 21.20 25.63
N ALA A 338 -2.43 20.56 26.05
CA ALA A 338 -2.28 19.12 26.02
C ALA A 338 -3.26 18.39 26.96
N ASP A 339 -3.50 18.93 28.15
CA ASP A 339 -4.52 18.42 29.09
C ASP A 339 -5.92 18.48 28.46
N ALA A 340 -6.25 19.58 27.76
CA ALA A 340 -7.52 19.73 27.04
C ALA A 340 -7.65 18.75 25.85
N MET A 341 -6.58 18.58 25.07
CA MET A 341 -6.53 17.60 23.98
C MET A 341 -6.74 16.17 24.50
N ALA A 342 -6.12 15.83 25.63
CA ALA A 342 -6.29 14.53 26.27
C ALA A 342 -7.73 14.34 26.80
N ALA A 343 -8.35 15.40 27.34
CA ALA A 343 -9.74 15.37 27.79
C ALA A 343 -10.73 15.12 26.63
N ASP A 344 -10.57 15.83 25.51
CA ASP A 344 -11.40 15.62 24.30
C ASP A 344 -11.24 14.19 23.76
N ARG A 345 -10.01 13.68 23.68
CA ARG A 345 -9.72 12.29 23.25
C ARG A 345 -10.32 11.26 24.22
N ALA A 346 -10.23 11.49 25.53
CA ALA A 346 -10.84 10.63 26.53
C ALA A 346 -12.37 10.62 26.40
N ALA A 347 -12.98 11.77 26.10
CA ALA A 347 -14.42 11.88 25.86
C ALA A 347 -14.84 11.10 24.59
N MET A 348 -14.07 11.19 23.51
CA MET A 348 -14.30 10.41 22.28
C MET A 348 -14.29 8.90 22.55
N MET A 349 -13.23 8.41 23.21
CA MET A 349 -13.11 7.00 23.60
C MET A 349 -14.28 6.58 24.49
N ARG A 350 -14.63 7.37 25.51
CA ARG A 350 -15.71 7.04 26.46
C ARG A 350 -17.07 6.97 25.77
N HIS A 351 -17.38 7.90 24.88
CA HIS A 351 -18.61 7.88 24.09
C HIS A 351 -18.73 6.57 23.30
N ASP A 352 -17.65 6.20 22.60
CA ASP A 352 -17.64 4.98 21.79
C ASP A 352 -17.60 3.70 22.63
N ALA A 353 -17.03 3.72 23.83
CA ALA A 353 -17.09 2.61 24.78
C ALA A 353 -18.54 2.33 25.23
N TRP A 354 -19.33 3.37 25.53
CA TRP A 354 -20.75 3.25 25.82
C TRP A 354 -21.55 2.74 24.62
N ARG A 355 -21.24 3.24 23.43
CA ARG A 355 -21.89 2.80 22.18
C ARG A 355 -21.63 1.32 21.92
N SER A 356 -20.37 0.88 22.01
CA SER A 356 -19.99 -0.52 21.85
C SER A 356 -20.65 -1.43 22.90
N LEU A 357 -20.74 -0.97 24.16
CA LEU A 357 -21.48 -1.69 25.19
C LEU A 357 -22.96 -1.87 24.81
N LEU A 358 -23.62 -0.82 24.33
CA LEU A 358 -25.02 -0.91 23.87
C LEU A 358 -25.18 -1.95 22.75
N MET A 359 -24.30 -1.93 21.73
CA MET A 359 -24.37 -2.88 20.61
C MET A 359 -24.16 -4.33 21.06
N ILE A 360 -23.26 -4.56 22.02
CA ILE A 360 -23.05 -5.88 22.65
C ILE A 360 -24.31 -6.32 23.39
N LEU A 361 -24.92 -5.45 24.20
CA LEU A 361 -26.12 -5.77 24.97
C LEU A 361 -27.31 -6.06 24.06
N LEU A 362 -27.47 -5.30 22.96
CA LEU A 362 -28.49 -5.56 21.95
C LEU A 362 -28.28 -6.92 21.27
N ALA A 363 -27.06 -7.21 20.81
CA ALA A 363 -26.74 -8.49 20.19
C ALA A 363 -26.94 -9.67 21.16
N ALA A 364 -26.51 -9.51 22.42
CA ALA A 364 -26.73 -10.49 23.46
C ALA A 364 -28.22 -10.68 23.77
N GLY A 365 -29.00 -9.60 23.79
CA GLY A 365 -30.45 -9.62 23.92
C GLY A 365 -31.14 -10.39 22.80
N CYS A 366 -30.73 -10.18 21.53
CA CYS A 366 -31.24 -10.93 20.39
C CYS A 366 -31.00 -12.45 20.54
N VAL A 367 -29.78 -12.85 20.90
CA VAL A 367 -29.45 -14.26 21.16
C VAL A 367 -30.25 -14.78 22.36
N GLY A 368 -30.39 -14.01 23.43
CA GLY A 368 -31.18 -14.36 24.61
C GLY A 368 -32.66 -14.59 24.29
N LEU A 369 -33.29 -13.70 23.52
CA LEU A 369 -34.68 -13.85 23.05
C LEU A 369 -34.88 -15.11 22.21
N PHE A 370 -33.90 -15.46 21.37
CA PHE A 370 -33.93 -16.71 20.61
C PHE A 370 -33.84 -17.94 21.53
N VAL A 371 -32.93 -17.93 22.51
CA VAL A 371 -32.81 -19.03 23.49
C VAL A 371 -34.09 -19.19 24.33
N LEU A 372 -34.76 -18.07 24.66
CA LEU A 372 -36.07 -18.03 25.32
C LEU A 372 -37.24 -18.46 24.42
N ARG A 373 -37.00 -18.80 23.14
CA ARG A 373 -38.03 -19.07 22.12
C ARG A 373 -39.05 -17.94 21.93
N ARG A 374 -38.66 -16.68 22.22
CA ARG A 374 -39.49 -15.51 21.94
C ARG A 374 -39.45 -15.10 20.47
N ILE A 375 -38.34 -15.42 19.79
CA ILE A 375 -38.16 -15.17 18.35
C ILE A 375 -37.70 -16.45 17.63
N GLY A 376 -38.09 -16.58 16.36
CA GLY A 376 -37.65 -17.67 15.49
C GLY A 376 -36.28 -17.41 14.86
N LYS A 377 -35.73 -18.43 14.18
CA LYS A 377 -34.40 -18.37 13.54
C LYS A 377 -34.25 -17.23 12.53
N PHE A 378 -35.25 -17.00 11.68
CA PHE A 378 -35.22 -15.90 10.70
C PHE A 378 -35.23 -14.52 11.37
N ALA A 379 -36.00 -14.37 12.46
CA ALA A 379 -36.01 -13.14 13.25
C ALA A 379 -34.67 -12.92 13.97
N LEU A 380 -34.01 -13.96 14.47
CA LEU A 380 -32.65 -13.86 15.03
C LEU A 380 -31.66 -13.31 13.98
N ALA A 381 -31.66 -13.88 12.76
CA ALA A 381 -30.77 -13.38 11.71
C ALA A 381 -31.09 -11.94 11.31
N GLY A 382 -32.38 -11.60 11.12
CA GLY A 382 -32.78 -10.24 10.76
C GLY A 382 -32.43 -9.21 11.83
N THR A 383 -32.68 -9.52 13.11
CA THR A 383 -32.36 -8.62 14.22
C THR A 383 -30.86 -8.46 14.42
N LEU A 384 -30.07 -9.53 14.35
CA LEU A 384 -28.61 -9.42 14.40
C LEU A 384 -28.03 -8.67 13.21
N ALA A 385 -28.57 -8.87 11.99
CA ALA A 385 -28.17 -8.10 10.83
C ALA A 385 -28.45 -6.61 11.03
N ALA A 386 -29.62 -6.25 11.57
CA ALA A 386 -29.94 -4.87 11.92
C ALA A 386 -28.97 -4.30 12.97
N VAL A 387 -28.64 -5.06 14.02
CA VAL A 387 -27.65 -4.63 15.02
C VAL A 387 -26.28 -4.42 14.39
N MET A 388 -25.81 -5.31 13.50
CA MET A 388 -24.53 -5.11 12.79
C MET A 388 -24.54 -3.83 11.94
N LEU A 389 -25.64 -3.55 11.24
CA LEU A 389 -25.77 -2.33 10.43
C LEU A 389 -25.76 -1.08 11.32
N LEU A 390 -26.48 -1.10 12.45
CA LEU A 390 -26.48 -0.02 13.43
C LEU A 390 -25.12 0.17 14.12
N ASP A 391 -24.30 -0.88 14.17
CA ASP A 391 -22.98 -0.84 14.79
C ASP A 391 -21.92 -0.28 13.83
N LEU A 392 -21.89 -0.78 12.59
CA LEU A 392 -20.85 -0.47 11.61
C LEU A 392 -21.15 0.79 10.78
N VAL A 393 -22.36 0.91 10.21
CA VAL A 393 -22.67 1.98 9.25
C VAL A 393 -22.49 3.39 9.85
N PRO A 394 -22.95 3.69 11.08
CA PRO A 394 -22.72 5.00 11.67
C PRO A 394 -21.23 5.33 11.91
N VAL A 395 -20.37 4.32 12.09
CA VAL A 395 -18.92 4.52 12.18
C VAL A 395 -18.34 4.80 10.81
N ASP A 396 -18.70 3.98 9.82
CA ASP A 396 -18.21 4.12 8.44
C ASP A 396 -18.56 5.51 7.88
N LEU A 397 -19.77 6.01 8.17
CA LEU A 397 -20.22 7.34 7.74
C LEU A 397 -19.44 8.51 8.37
N ARG A 398 -18.64 8.28 9.43
CA ARG A 398 -17.70 9.30 9.96
C ARG A 398 -16.53 9.56 9.01
N PHE A 399 -16.22 8.59 8.15
CA PHE A 399 -15.07 8.60 7.23
C PHE A 399 -15.51 8.68 5.76
N LEU A 400 -16.62 8.04 5.43
CA LEU A 400 -17.23 7.98 4.09
C LEU A 400 -18.64 8.60 4.14
N SER A 401 -18.68 9.91 4.34
CA SER A 401 -19.93 10.67 4.38
C SER A 401 -20.55 10.83 2.99
N GLY A 402 -21.80 11.32 2.93
CA GLY A 402 -22.48 11.65 1.68
C GLY A 402 -21.70 12.62 0.79
N GLU A 403 -20.86 13.47 1.37
CA GLU A 403 -20.05 14.46 0.63
C GLU A 403 -18.89 13.80 -0.14
N ASN A 404 -18.42 12.63 0.33
CA ASN A 404 -17.37 11.86 -0.35
C ASN A 404 -17.89 11.17 -1.62
N PHE A 405 -19.21 10.98 -1.75
CA PHE A 405 -19.84 10.40 -2.94
C PHE A 405 -20.07 11.48 -4.00
N VAL A 406 -18.99 11.83 -4.71
CA VAL A 406 -19.04 12.79 -5.81
C VAL A 406 -19.27 12.08 -7.15
N SER A 407 -19.93 12.77 -8.10
CA SER A 407 -20.07 12.24 -9.46
C SER A 407 -18.68 12.15 -10.13
N PRO A 408 -18.44 11.19 -11.04
CA PRO A 408 -17.15 11.07 -11.73
C PRO A 408 -16.70 12.36 -12.41
N ARG A 409 -17.64 13.21 -12.85
CA ARG A 409 -17.37 14.52 -13.44
C ARG A 409 -16.75 15.52 -12.45
N ARG A 410 -17.08 15.42 -11.15
CA ARG A 410 -16.52 16.26 -10.08
C ARG A 410 -15.16 15.76 -9.58
N GLN A 411 -14.85 14.50 -9.84
CA GLN A 411 -13.61 13.83 -9.43
C GLN A 411 -12.53 13.87 -10.52
N GLN A 412 -12.78 14.57 -11.63
CA GLN A 412 -11.77 14.78 -12.66
C GLN A 412 -10.69 15.70 -12.10
N VAL A 413 -9.45 15.23 -12.15
CA VAL A 413 -8.30 16.13 -12.04
C VAL A 413 -8.46 17.14 -13.18
N THR A 414 -8.58 18.42 -12.84
CA THR A 414 -8.72 19.50 -13.82
C THR A 414 -7.41 20.26 -13.95
N PRO A 415 -7.00 20.67 -15.17
CA PRO A 415 -5.76 21.39 -15.34
C PRO A 415 -5.85 22.76 -14.67
N SER A 416 -4.81 23.12 -13.92
CA SER A 416 -4.57 24.47 -13.39
C SER A 416 -4.30 25.48 -14.53
N ALA A 417 -4.12 26.75 -14.18
CA ALA A 417 -3.67 27.75 -15.15
C ALA A 417 -2.25 27.45 -15.64
N ALA A 418 -1.35 27.04 -14.75
CA ALA A 418 -0.01 26.56 -15.09
C ALA A 418 -0.06 25.37 -16.07
N ASP A 419 -0.92 24.39 -15.81
CA ASP A 419 -1.07 23.23 -16.70
C ASP A 419 -1.51 23.66 -18.11
N ARG A 420 -2.49 24.57 -18.20
CA ARG A 420 -2.96 25.08 -19.49
C ARG A 420 -1.86 25.82 -20.25
N ALA A 421 -1.07 26.66 -19.57
CA ALA A 421 0.04 27.36 -20.18
C ALA A 421 1.10 26.39 -20.71
N ILE A 422 1.46 25.37 -19.93
CA ILE A 422 2.43 24.34 -20.35
C ILE A 422 1.91 23.56 -21.57
N MET A 423 0.62 23.22 -21.60
CA MET A 423 0.00 22.48 -22.71
C MET A 423 0.02 23.25 -24.05
N GLU A 424 0.30 24.56 -24.06
CA GLU A 424 0.52 25.30 -25.30
C GLU A 424 1.83 24.90 -25.99
N ASP A 425 2.83 24.44 -25.23
CA ASP A 425 4.07 23.87 -25.75
C ASP A 425 3.80 22.47 -26.35
N LYS A 426 3.80 22.42 -27.69
CA LYS A 426 3.54 21.19 -28.47
C LYS A 426 4.79 20.37 -28.75
N GLU A 427 5.96 20.79 -28.27
CA GLU A 427 7.18 20.01 -28.49
C GLU A 427 7.10 18.69 -27.71
N PRO A 428 7.33 17.53 -28.34
CA PRO A 428 7.28 16.26 -27.65
C PRO A 428 8.51 16.09 -26.74
N GLY A 429 8.35 15.36 -25.63
CA GLY A 429 9.49 14.79 -24.93
C GLY A 429 9.92 15.46 -23.64
N TYR A 430 9.42 16.67 -23.33
CA TYR A 430 9.77 17.35 -22.09
C TYR A 430 9.07 16.76 -20.86
N ARG A 431 9.69 16.94 -19.69
CA ARG A 431 9.10 16.64 -18.39
C ARG A 431 8.74 17.89 -17.60
N VAL A 432 7.81 17.72 -16.67
CA VAL A 432 7.32 18.74 -15.73
C VAL A 432 7.55 18.25 -14.30
N LEU A 433 8.06 19.12 -13.44
CA LEU A 433 8.19 18.86 -12.01
C LEU A 433 7.24 19.79 -11.24
N ASN A 434 6.31 19.20 -10.49
CA ASN A 434 5.32 19.96 -9.73
C ASN A 434 5.70 20.03 -8.24
N LEU A 435 6.06 21.23 -7.79
CA LEU A 435 6.49 21.54 -6.43
C LEU A 435 5.35 22.07 -5.55
N THR A 436 4.14 22.21 -6.07
CA THR A 436 2.94 22.56 -5.26
C THR A 436 2.30 21.36 -4.57
N VAL A 437 2.82 20.15 -4.85
CA VAL A 437 2.42 18.87 -4.24
C VAL A 437 3.68 18.14 -3.77
N SER A 438 3.56 16.98 -3.13
CA SER A 438 4.72 16.12 -2.88
C SER A 438 5.14 15.43 -4.19
N PRO A 439 6.14 15.93 -4.96
CA PRO A 439 6.37 15.50 -6.34
C PRO A 439 6.62 14.00 -6.48
N PHE A 440 7.26 13.39 -5.49
CA PHE A 440 7.63 11.97 -5.50
C PHE A 440 6.63 11.07 -4.78
N ASN A 441 5.51 11.62 -4.27
CA ASN A 441 4.43 10.84 -3.66
C ASN A 441 3.03 11.18 -4.21
N ASP A 442 2.97 12.04 -5.24
CA ASP A 442 1.76 12.41 -5.95
C ASP A 442 1.72 11.79 -7.37
N ALA A 443 0.52 11.57 -7.92
CA ALA A 443 0.34 11.08 -9.29
C ALA A 443 -0.51 12.00 -10.17
N THR A 444 -0.99 13.14 -9.65
CA THR A 444 -1.91 14.03 -10.37
C THR A 444 -1.26 14.73 -11.55
N THR A 445 0.02 15.10 -11.45
CA THR A 445 0.77 15.74 -12.54
C THR A 445 0.79 14.89 -13.82
N SER A 446 0.81 13.57 -13.67
CA SER A 446 0.85 12.61 -14.79
C SER A 446 -0.45 12.53 -15.60
N TYR A 447 -1.55 13.15 -15.15
CA TYR A 447 -2.78 13.28 -15.96
C TYR A 447 -2.60 14.22 -17.16
N PHE A 448 -1.68 15.17 -17.04
CA PHE A 448 -1.52 16.25 -18.00
C PHE A 448 -0.15 16.28 -18.65
N HIS A 449 0.88 15.92 -17.88
CA HIS A 449 2.27 16.08 -18.28
C HIS A 449 3.07 14.82 -18.04
N ARG A 450 4.22 14.71 -18.70
CA ARG A 450 5.24 13.72 -18.32
C ARG A 450 5.89 14.20 -17.03
N SER A 451 5.58 13.58 -15.89
CA SER A 451 6.14 13.99 -14.61
C SER A 451 7.61 13.56 -14.46
N VAL A 452 8.46 14.43 -13.88
CA VAL A 452 9.76 14.02 -13.31
C VAL A 452 9.54 13.17 -12.06
N GLY A 453 8.50 13.49 -11.28
CA GLY A 453 8.13 12.72 -10.10
C GLY A 453 7.13 11.62 -10.41
N GLY A 454 6.15 11.46 -9.53
CA GLY A 454 5.13 10.42 -9.61
C GLY A 454 5.16 9.48 -8.42
N TYR A 455 4.02 8.80 -8.18
CA TYR A 455 3.91 7.74 -7.20
C TYR A 455 3.74 6.36 -7.83
N HIS A 456 4.58 5.42 -7.39
CA HIS A 456 4.40 4.00 -7.64
C HIS A 456 4.90 3.20 -6.43
N GLY A 457 4.16 2.17 -6.00
CA GLY A 457 4.53 1.37 -4.82
C GLY A 457 5.74 0.44 -5.01
N ALA A 458 6.33 0.43 -6.21
CA ALA A 458 7.52 -0.30 -6.60
C ALA A 458 8.29 0.51 -7.66
N LYS A 459 8.82 1.67 -7.29
CA LYS A 459 9.67 2.48 -8.20
C LYS A 459 10.95 1.72 -8.55
N LEU A 460 11.55 2.01 -9.69
CA LEU A 460 12.89 1.52 -10.01
C LEU A 460 13.88 1.97 -8.93
N ALA A 461 14.72 1.06 -8.44
CA ALA A 461 15.66 1.34 -7.36
C ALA A 461 16.60 2.51 -7.73
N ARG A 462 17.17 2.48 -8.93
CA ARG A 462 18.04 3.55 -9.45
C ARG A 462 17.36 4.90 -9.59
N TYR A 463 16.05 4.92 -9.86
CA TYR A 463 15.31 6.18 -9.88
C TYR A 463 15.05 6.70 -8.46
N GLN A 464 14.86 5.80 -7.49
CA GLN A 464 14.79 6.18 -6.08
C GLN A 464 16.15 6.73 -5.59
N ASP A 465 17.27 6.11 -6.00
CA ASP A 465 18.61 6.61 -5.68
C ASP A 465 18.82 8.05 -6.23
N LEU A 466 18.31 8.37 -7.44
CA LEU A 466 18.30 9.74 -7.96
C LEU A 466 17.40 10.70 -7.16
N ILE A 467 16.23 10.23 -6.71
CA ILE A 467 15.34 11.04 -5.87
C ILE A 467 16.05 11.44 -4.59
N ASP A 468 16.62 10.45 -3.92
CA ASP A 468 17.22 10.61 -2.59
C ASP A 468 18.49 11.45 -2.63
N ARG A 469 19.25 11.39 -3.74
CA ARG A 469 20.55 12.07 -3.85
C ARG A 469 20.51 13.43 -4.55
N TYR A 470 19.63 13.64 -5.53
CA TYR A 470 19.68 14.81 -6.40
C TYR A 470 18.34 15.52 -6.57
N LEU A 471 17.24 14.78 -6.78
CA LEU A 471 15.96 15.42 -7.13
C LEU A 471 15.25 16.06 -5.94
N ASN A 472 15.48 15.60 -4.70
CA ASN A 472 14.96 16.27 -3.50
C ASN A 472 15.59 17.67 -3.32
N ASP A 473 16.85 17.84 -3.71
CA ASP A 473 17.59 19.11 -3.63
C ASP A 473 17.48 19.95 -4.91
N LEU A 474 16.66 19.50 -5.88
CA LEU A 474 16.42 20.16 -7.17
C LEU A 474 17.69 20.39 -8.01
N ASP A 475 18.60 19.42 -8.01
CA ASP A 475 19.84 19.49 -8.78
C ASP A 475 19.59 19.79 -10.28
N ASP A 476 20.14 20.90 -10.77
CA ASP A 476 19.89 21.39 -12.12
C ASP A 476 20.44 20.45 -13.20
N GLY A 477 21.59 19.80 -12.97
CA GLY A 477 22.21 18.89 -13.93
C GLY A 477 21.37 17.64 -14.15
N VAL A 478 20.87 17.05 -13.07
CA VAL A 478 19.97 15.89 -13.13
C VAL A 478 18.59 16.28 -13.69
N LEU A 479 18.07 17.46 -13.36
CA LEU A 479 16.84 17.96 -13.98
C LEU A 479 17.01 18.21 -15.49
N ASP A 480 18.19 18.65 -15.93
CA ASP A 480 18.53 18.90 -17.33
C ASP A 480 18.64 17.62 -18.16
N MET A 481 19.32 16.59 -17.66
CA MET A 481 19.39 15.28 -18.33
C MET A 481 18.02 14.59 -18.40
N LEU A 482 17.13 14.84 -17.43
CA LEU A 482 15.73 14.39 -17.44
C LEU A 482 14.83 15.26 -18.32
N ASN A 483 15.39 16.21 -19.08
CA ASN A 483 14.66 17.10 -19.98
C ASN A 483 13.51 17.84 -19.26
N THR A 484 13.77 18.28 -18.03
CA THR A 484 12.80 19.02 -17.21
C THR A 484 12.69 20.44 -17.71
N ARG A 485 11.60 20.74 -18.42
CA ARG A 485 11.40 22.04 -19.08
C ARG A 485 10.56 23.00 -18.25
N TYR A 486 9.61 22.48 -17.49
CA TYR A 486 8.73 23.32 -16.67
C TYR A 486 8.73 22.86 -15.22
N LEU A 487 8.75 23.84 -14.32
CA LEU A 487 8.40 23.68 -12.93
C LEU A 487 6.98 24.24 -12.73
N ILE A 488 6.19 23.59 -11.89
CA ILE A 488 4.97 24.18 -11.33
C ILE A 488 5.28 24.55 -9.90
N VAL A 489 5.26 25.84 -9.58
CA VAL A 489 5.63 26.40 -8.27
C VAL A 489 4.46 27.16 -7.65
N PRO A 490 4.40 27.32 -6.31
CA PRO A 490 3.42 28.21 -5.71
C PRO A 490 3.76 29.67 -6.06
N GLY A 491 2.84 30.37 -6.73
CA GLY A 491 2.96 31.79 -7.02
C GLY A 491 2.68 32.67 -5.80
N ASP A 492 2.87 33.98 -5.95
CA ASP A 492 2.70 34.98 -4.86
C ASP A 492 1.27 35.01 -4.29
N ASP A 493 0.27 34.67 -5.09
CA ASP A 493 -1.14 34.56 -4.70
C ASP A 493 -1.52 33.15 -4.19
N GLY A 494 -0.53 32.27 -4.06
CA GLY A 494 -0.68 30.86 -3.69
C GLY A 494 -1.22 29.97 -4.82
N GLN A 495 -1.46 30.50 -6.02
CA GLN A 495 -1.89 29.69 -7.16
C GLN A 495 -0.69 29.04 -7.87
N PRO A 496 -0.84 27.85 -8.47
CA PRO A 496 0.24 27.24 -9.24
C PRO A 496 0.64 28.08 -10.45
N GLU A 497 1.93 28.37 -10.57
CA GLU A 497 2.54 29.10 -11.69
C GLU A 497 3.51 28.19 -12.47
N ALA A 498 3.51 28.33 -13.80
CA ALA A 498 4.43 27.60 -14.67
C ALA A 498 5.73 28.39 -14.88
N VAL A 499 6.86 27.83 -14.46
CA VAL A 499 8.19 28.41 -14.65
C VAL A 499 8.95 27.59 -15.67
N ARG A 500 9.37 28.22 -16.77
CA ARG A 500 10.17 27.57 -17.81
C ARG A 500 11.65 27.55 -17.43
N ARG A 501 12.25 26.37 -17.38
CA ARG A 501 13.69 26.19 -17.16
C ARG A 501 14.48 26.49 -18.45
N PRO A 502 15.65 27.16 -18.36
CA PRO A 502 16.40 27.59 -19.54
C PRO A 502 17.32 26.51 -20.12
N SER A 503 17.70 25.50 -19.34
CA SER A 503 18.84 24.63 -19.63
C SER A 503 18.55 23.15 -19.97
N PRO A 504 17.31 22.66 -20.22
CA PRO A 504 17.12 21.23 -20.43
C PRO A 504 17.95 20.73 -21.63
N ASN A 505 18.54 19.53 -21.50
CA ASN A 505 19.41 18.98 -22.54
C ASN A 505 18.65 18.58 -23.82
N GLY A 506 17.33 18.46 -23.74
CA GLY A 506 16.45 18.02 -24.82
C GLY A 506 16.04 16.56 -24.69
N ALA A 507 15.16 16.10 -25.59
CA ALA A 507 14.67 14.71 -25.57
C ALA A 507 15.79 13.70 -25.88
N ALA A 508 16.80 14.12 -26.61
CA ALA A 508 18.07 13.43 -26.81
C ALA A 508 19.14 14.46 -27.18
N TRP A 509 20.42 14.14 -26.93
CA TRP A 509 21.56 14.97 -27.30
C TRP A 509 22.78 14.11 -27.60
N PHE A 510 23.74 14.67 -28.33
CA PHE A 510 25.04 14.03 -28.57
C PHE A 510 26.04 14.43 -27.51
N VAL A 511 26.88 13.47 -27.10
CA VAL A 511 27.99 13.70 -26.18
C VAL A 511 29.32 13.57 -26.89
N ASP A 512 30.34 14.27 -26.39
CA ASP A 512 31.69 14.28 -26.94
C ASP A 512 32.63 13.32 -26.20
N ARG A 513 32.27 12.93 -24.98
CA ARG A 513 33.10 12.09 -24.11
C ARG A 513 32.26 11.09 -23.34
N ILE A 514 32.92 10.03 -22.88
CA ILE A 514 32.36 9.05 -21.95
C ILE A 514 33.31 8.93 -20.77
N VAL A 515 32.76 9.00 -19.57
CA VAL A 515 33.47 8.69 -18.31
C VAL A 515 32.80 7.47 -17.69
N ALA A 516 33.60 6.59 -17.09
CA ALA A 516 33.10 5.36 -16.49
C ALA A 516 33.32 5.34 -14.97
N GLY A 517 32.28 4.98 -14.22
CA GLY A 517 32.39 4.62 -12.81
C GLY A 517 32.64 3.12 -12.66
N ASP A 518 33.62 2.72 -11.86
CA ASP A 518 33.93 1.30 -11.65
C ASP A 518 32.89 0.63 -10.74
N THR A 519 32.27 1.39 -9.83
CA THR A 519 31.17 0.95 -8.95
C THR A 519 29.88 1.74 -9.19
N PRO A 520 28.70 1.20 -8.82
CA PRO A 520 27.45 1.97 -8.86
C PRO A 520 27.49 3.26 -8.05
N GLN A 521 28.26 3.29 -6.95
CA GLN A 521 28.47 4.49 -6.14
C GLN A 521 29.25 5.56 -6.94
N GLN A 522 30.37 5.17 -7.56
CA GLN A 522 31.12 6.10 -8.41
C GLN A 522 30.30 6.55 -9.63
N GLU A 523 29.52 5.65 -10.24
CA GLU A 523 28.63 5.99 -11.37
C GLU A 523 27.64 7.10 -11.01
N ILE A 524 27.01 7.04 -9.83
CA ILE A 524 26.07 8.09 -9.39
C ILE A 524 26.78 9.35 -8.91
N ASP A 525 27.94 9.24 -8.26
CA ASP A 525 28.73 10.39 -7.79
C ASP A 525 29.21 11.26 -8.96
N LEU A 526 29.62 10.62 -10.08
CA LEU A 526 30.09 11.30 -11.28
C LEU A 526 29.04 12.20 -11.94
N LEU A 527 27.75 12.06 -11.62
CA LEU A 527 26.71 12.93 -12.18
C LEU A 527 26.87 14.40 -11.74
N ASP A 528 27.38 14.63 -10.53
CA ASP A 528 27.62 15.98 -9.98
C ASP A 528 28.96 16.58 -10.47
N GLU A 529 29.92 15.71 -10.80
CA GLU A 529 31.26 16.11 -11.22
C GLU A 529 31.39 16.35 -12.73
N THR A 530 30.35 16.01 -13.51
CA THR A 530 30.41 15.91 -14.97
C THR A 530 29.38 16.81 -15.64
N ASP A 531 29.78 17.53 -16.70
CA ASP A 531 28.82 18.18 -17.59
C ASP A 531 28.10 17.13 -18.46
N LEU A 532 26.92 16.72 -18.01
CA LEU A 532 26.09 15.69 -18.64
C LEU A 532 25.58 16.07 -20.04
N LYS A 533 25.69 17.35 -20.43
CA LYS A 533 25.35 17.78 -21.80
C LYS A 533 26.43 17.41 -22.81
N THR A 534 27.68 17.31 -22.38
CA THR A 534 28.82 17.02 -23.26
C THR A 534 29.49 15.68 -22.96
N THR A 535 29.21 15.08 -21.81
CA THR A 535 29.86 13.83 -21.37
C THR A 535 28.83 12.87 -20.79
N ALA A 536 28.79 11.63 -21.30
CA ALA A 536 27.96 10.58 -20.73
C ALA A 536 28.71 9.81 -19.63
N VAL A 537 28.04 9.52 -18.52
CA VAL A 537 28.55 8.68 -17.45
C VAL A 537 28.05 7.25 -17.64
N VAL A 538 28.93 6.25 -17.62
CA VAL A 538 28.55 4.82 -17.77
C VAL A 538 29.04 3.98 -16.61
N GLY A 539 28.23 2.99 -16.21
CA GLY A 539 28.63 2.01 -15.22
C GLY A 539 29.57 0.94 -15.78
N SER A 540 30.30 0.24 -14.91
CA SER A 540 31.22 -0.84 -15.28
C SER A 540 30.61 -1.97 -16.13
N ARG A 541 29.30 -2.24 -15.99
CA ARG A 541 28.58 -3.24 -16.81
C ARG A 541 28.38 -2.79 -18.26
N ASP A 542 28.15 -1.50 -18.46
CA ASP A 542 27.88 -0.89 -19.77
C ASP A 542 29.18 -0.42 -20.47
N ARG A 543 30.27 -0.33 -19.71
CA ARG A 543 31.62 0.06 -20.16
C ARG A 543 32.08 -0.71 -21.38
N GLY A 544 31.89 -2.03 -21.44
CA GLY A 544 32.32 -2.84 -22.59
C GLY A 544 31.57 -2.51 -23.89
N GLU A 545 30.32 -2.05 -23.80
CA GLU A 545 29.56 -1.59 -24.98
C GLU A 545 29.88 -0.13 -25.30
N ALA A 546 30.13 0.70 -24.29
CA ALA A 546 30.57 2.09 -24.44
C ALA A 546 32.01 2.24 -24.98
N GLU A 547 32.93 1.34 -24.63
CA GLU A 547 34.33 1.38 -25.08
C GLU A 547 34.52 0.89 -26.52
N LYS A 548 33.66 -0.03 -27.01
CA LYS A 548 33.56 -0.37 -28.45
C LYS A 548 33.05 0.79 -29.30
N THR A 549 32.65 1.88 -28.66
CA THR A 549 31.75 2.90 -29.18
C THR A 549 32.38 4.30 -29.18
N LEU A 550 33.58 4.49 -28.63
CA LEU A 550 34.33 5.75 -28.72
C LEU A 550 34.96 5.91 -30.12
N PRO A 551 34.62 6.96 -30.89
CA PRO A 551 35.40 7.32 -32.06
C PRO A 551 36.78 7.83 -31.61
N ALA A 552 37.85 7.42 -32.30
CA ALA A 552 39.08 8.19 -32.25
C ALA A 552 38.77 9.55 -32.90
N ARG A 553 38.74 10.62 -32.09
CA ARG A 553 38.44 11.99 -32.55
C ARG A 553 39.23 12.30 -33.82
N ALA A 554 38.56 12.52 -34.94
CA ALA A 554 39.21 13.09 -36.10
C ALA A 554 39.40 14.59 -35.84
N GLU A 555 40.65 15.03 -35.74
CA GLU A 555 40.98 16.46 -35.80
C GLU A 555 40.64 16.97 -37.21
N GLY A 556 39.40 17.42 -37.44
CA GLY A 556 38.97 17.82 -38.77
C GLY A 556 37.59 18.48 -38.84
N ASP A 557 37.63 19.81 -38.88
CA ASP A 557 36.70 20.79 -39.44
C ASP A 557 35.24 20.91 -38.93
N SER A 558 35.01 22.08 -38.33
CA SER A 558 33.80 22.55 -37.68
C SER A 558 32.92 23.31 -38.68
N THR A 559 31.82 22.70 -39.13
CA THR A 559 30.65 23.44 -39.68
C THR A 559 29.34 22.62 -39.65
N ALA A 560 29.38 21.29 -39.55
CA ALA A 560 28.17 20.48 -39.47
C ALA A 560 27.66 20.33 -38.02
N VAL A 561 26.51 20.94 -37.73
CA VAL A 561 25.83 20.84 -36.43
C VAL A 561 25.18 19.45 -36.32
N ARG A 562 25.54 18.68 -35.28
CA ARG A 562 24.82 17.46 -34.93
C ARG A 562 23.43 17.84 -34.44
N THR A 563 22.38 17.22 -34.97
CA THR A 563 21.00 17.46 -34.54
C THR A 563 20.30 16.15 -34.27
N ILE A 564 19.55 16.04 -33.19
CA ILE A 564 18.67 14.91 -32.90
C ILE A 564 17.39 15.44 -32.27
N ALA A 565 16.24 15.00 -32.77
CA ALA A 565 14.94 15.48 -32.32
C ALA A 565 13.95 14.32 -32.20
N LEU A 566 13.16 14.32 -31.11
CA LEU A 566 12.03 13.42 -30.96
C LEU A 566 10.90 13.92 -31.88
N THR A 567 10.54 13.14 -32.89
CA THR A 567 9.49 13.52 -33.84
C THR A 567 8.15 12.88 -33.50
N GLU A 568 8.16 11.76 -32.77
CA GLU A 568 6.94 11.05 -32.37
C GLU A 568 7.12 10.39 -31.01
N TYR A 569 6.14 10.59 -30.14
CA TYR A 569 6.10 9.98 -28.82
C TYR A 569 4.79 9.22 -28.61
N ARG A 570 4.91 7.96 -28.23
CA ARG A 570 3.85 7.10 -27.67
C ARG A 570 4.44 6.30 -26.50
N PRO A 571 3.62 5.87 -25.52
CA PRO A 571 4.12 5.13 -24.36
C PRO A 571 4.95 3.87 -24.69
N ASN A 572 4.68 3.24 -25.85
CA ASN A 572 5.36 2.03 -26.33
C ASN A 572 6.22 2.25 -27.59
N TYR A 573 6.35 3.49 -28.07
CA TYR A 573 7.05 3.80 -29.31
C TYR A 573 7.63 5.22 -29.29
N LEU A 574 8.92 5.37 -29.60
CA LEU A 574 9.54 6.68 -29.77
C LEU A 574 10.30 6.72 -31.08
N LYS A 575 10.16 7.80 -31.84
CA LYS A 575 10.87 8.02 -33.10
C LYS A 575 11.69 9.30 -33.00
N TYR A 576 13.00 9.17 -33.20
CA TYR A 576 13.92 10.29 -33.31
C TYR A 576 14.46 10.39 -34.72
N GLU A 577 14.62 11.60 -35.22
CA GLU A 577 15.34 11.89 -36.46
C GLU A 577 16.61 12.64 -36.12
N TYR A 578 17.74 12.21 -36.70
CA TYR A 578 19.03 12.84 -36.45
C TYR A 578 19.86 13.02 -37.72
N SER A 579 20.82 13.94 -37.61
CA SER A 579 21.86 14.19 -38.60
C SER A 579 23.19 14.35 -37.86
N SER A 580 24.19 13.56 -38.24
CA SER A 580 25.55 13.65 -37.69
C SER A 580 26.58 13.54 -38.81
N PRO A 581 27.62 14.40 -38.88
CA PRO A 581 28.66 14.32 -39.91
C PRO A 581 29.58 13.11 -39.71
N GLU A 582 29.67 12.62 -38.48
CA GLU A 582 30.50 11.50 -38.07
C GLU A 582 29.70 10.59 -37.15
N GLU A 583 30.26 9.43 -36.87
CA GLU A 583 29.68 8.54 -35.89
C GLU A 583 29.79 9.15 -34.49
N ALA A 584 28.71 9.09 -33.71
CA ALA A 584 28.62 9.76 -32.43
C ALA A 584 27.78 8.97 -31.43
N VAL A 585 27.90 9.32 -30.15
CA VAL A 585 27.08 8.74 -29.08
C VAL A 585 25.98 9.73 -28.75
N ALA A 586 24.74 9.24 -28.76
CA ALA A 586 23.58 9.99 -28.31
C ALA A 586 23.05 9.43 -26.99
N VAL A 587 22.73 10.32 -26.07
CA VAL A 587 21.95 10.04 -24.86
C VAL A 587 20.50 10.43 -25.12
N PHE A 588 19.58 9.59 -24.69
CA PHE A 588 18.14 9.80 -24.79
C PHE A 588 17.58 10.00 -23.39
N SER A 589 16.79 11.04 -23.19
CA SER A 589 16.12 11.35 -21.93
C SER A 589 14.96 10.39 -21.64
N GLU A 590 15.21 9.08 -21.70
CA GLU A 590 14.27 8.00 -21.47
C GLU A 590 14.88 6.98 -20.52
N ILE A 591 14.07 6.53 -19.56
CA ILE A 591 14.56 5.63 -18.52
C ILE A 591 14.92 4.27 -19.14
N TYR A 592 16.15 3.82 -18.90
CA TYR A 592 16.68 2.55 -19.35
C TYR A 592 15.99 1.40 -18.61
N TYR A 593 15.47 0.46 -19.39
CA TYR A 593 14.88 -0.78 -18.89
C TYR A 593 15.09 -1.88 -19.93
N ASP A 594 15.89 -2.88 -19.58
CA ASP A 594 16.37 -3.93 -20.48
C ASP A 594 15.30 -4.97 -20.87
N ARG A 595 14.10 -4.89 -20.29
CA ARG A 595 12.99 -5.82 -20.59
C ARG A 595 12.00 -5.18 -21.54
N GLY A 596 12.07 -5.59 -22.82
CA GLY A 596 11.02 -5.33 -23.82
C GLY A 596 11.23 -4.09 -24.68
N TRP A 597 12.09 -3.14 -24.29
CA TRP A 597 12.53 -2.07 -25.17
C TRP A 597 13.61 -2.57 -26.13
N THR A 598 13.44 -2.27 -27.42
CA THR A 598 14.41 -2.54 -28.47
C THR A 598 14.66 -1.27 -29.28
N ALA A 599 15.91 -1.06 -29.68
CA ALA A 599 16.36 0.06 -30.50
C ALA A 599 16.56 -0.37 -31.95
N TRP A 600 16.22 0.53 -32.88
CA TRP A 600 16.34 0.31 -34.31
C TRP A 600 16.90 1.58 -34.97
N VAL A 601 17.87 1.44 -35.86
CA VAL A 601 18.39 2.54 -36.71
C VAL A 601 18.06 2.19 -38.15
N ASP A 602 17.26 3.01 -38.82
CA ASP A 602 16.76 2.79 -40.19
C ASP A 602 16.13 1.40 -40.42
N GLY A 603 15.46 0.87 -39.39
CA GLY A 603 14.79 -0.43 -39.46
C GLY A 603 15.70 -1.63 -39.18
N GLU A 604 16.98 -1.43 -38.89
CA GLU A 604 17.89 -2.47 -38.41
C GLU A 604 18.07 -2.38 -36.89
N GLN A 605 18.06 -3.53 -36.21
CA GLN A 605 18.17 -3.54 -34.75
C GLN A 605 19.58 -3.15 -34.31
N ALA A 606 19.69 -2.16 -33.41
CA ALA A 606 20.95 -1.64 -32.90
C ALA A 606 21.09 -1.87 -31.39
N PRO A 607 22.30 -2.12 -30.87
CA PRO A 607 22.53 -2.23 -29.44
C PRO A 607 22.37 -0.85 -28.77
N ALA A 608 21.92 -0.88 -27.52
CA ALA A 608 21.84 0.27 -26.64
C ALA A 608 22.35 -0.11 -25.25
N PHE A 609 22.86 0.87 -24.55
CA PHE A 609 23.42 0.72 -23.21
C PHE A 609 22.86 1.79 -22.27
N ARG A 610 23.12 1.64 -20.98
CA ARG A 610 22.70 2.62 -19.98
C ARG A 610 23.76 3.70 -19.83
N ALA A 611 23.32 4.96 -19.77
CA ALA A 611 24.14 6.12 -19.47
C ALA A 611 23.46 6.98 -18.40
N ASP A 612 24.23 7.88 -17.79
CA ASP A 612 23.81 8.86 -16.79
C ASP A 612 22.94 8.21 -15.71
N TYR A 613 23.40 7.04 -15.24
CA TYR A 613 22.82 6.21 -14.20
C TYR A 613 21.44 5.57 -14.50
N VAL A 614 20.56 6.24 -15.25
CA VAL A 614 19.18 5.81 -15.55
C VAL A 614 18.76 5.97 -17.01
N LEU A 615 19.52 6.66 -17.86
CA LEU A 615 19.14 7.00 -19.22
C LEU A 615 19.60 5.96 -20.24
N ARG A 616 19.04 6.03 -21.44
CA ARG A 616 19.44 5.19 -22.59
C ARG A 616 20.49 5.94 -23.40
N ALA A 617 21.48 5.21 -23.90
CA ALA A 617 22.43 5.73 -24.87
C ALA A 617 22.71 4.73 -25.98
N MET A 618 23.15 5.23 -27.12
CA MET A 618 23.52 4.39 -28.26
C MET A 618 24.56 5.06 -29.16
N ARG A 619 25.32 4.23 -29.88
CA ARG A 619 26.17 4.64 -30.99
C ARG A 619 25.33 4.85 -32.23
N LEU A 620 25.53 5.97 -32.90
CA LEU A 620 24.78 6.34 -34.09
C LEU A 620 25.74 6.55 -35.27
N PRO A 621 25.50 5.93 -36.44
CA PRO A 621 26.31 6.12 -37.63
C PRO A 621 26.28 7.57 -38.14
N ALA A 622 27.30 7.92 -38.92
CA ALA A 622 27.35 9.18 -39.65
C ALA A 622 26.28 9.21 -40.75
N GLY A 623 25.57 10.33 -40.87
CA GLY A 623 24.55 10.56 -41.88
C GLY A 623 23.25 11.09 -41.29
N ARG A 624 22.17 10.96 -42.07
CA ARG A 624 20.80 11.27 -41.65
C ARG A 624 20.04 9.98 -41.50
N HIS A 625 19.53 9.72 -40.31
CA HIS A 625 18.91 8.45 -39.99
C HIS A 625 17.73 8.63 -39.03
N THR A 626 16.94 7.58 -38.91
CA THR A 626 15.85 7.47 -37.94
C THR A 626 16.21 6.47 -36.85
N VAL A 627 16.02 6.85 -35.59
CA VAL A 627 16.10 5.94 -34.44
C VAL A 627 14.69 5.65 -33.93
N GLU A 628 14.35 4.38 -33.82
CA GLU A 628 13.06 3.94 -33.26
C GLU A 628 13.27 3.09 -32.01
N TRP A 629 12.62 3.48 -30.92
CA TRP A 629 12.49 2.67 -29.73
C TRP A 629 11.12 2.00 -29.75
N ARG A 630 11.09 0.67 -29.61
CA ARG A 630 9.86 -0.11 -29.65
C ARG A 630 9.76 -0.97 -28.39
N PHE A 631 8.66 -0.83 -27.65
CA PHE A 631 8.36 -1.70 -26.52
C PHE A 631 7.45 -2.86 -26.95
N ARG A 632 7.90 -4.08 -26.69
CA ARG A 632 7.06 -5.27 -26.75
C ARG A 632 7.25 -6.08 -25.47
N ALA A 633 6.15 -6.41 -24.81
CA ALA A 633 6.18 -7.22 -23.61
C ALA A 633 6.85 -8.58 -23.91
N PRO A 634 7.93 -8.95 -23.20
CA PRO A 634 8.63 -10.21 -23.46
C PRO A 634 7.69 -11.41 -23.36
N ARG A 635 7.72 -12.30 -24.36
CA ARG A 635 6.97 -13.57 -24.40
C ARG A 635 5.44 -13.45 -24.23
N TRP A 636 4.86 -12.32 -24.66
CA TRP A 636 3.42 -12.03 -24.51
C TRP A 636 2.51 -13.20 -24.88
N GLU A 637 2.66 -13.78 -26.09
CA GLU A 637 1.80 -14.86 -26.58
C GLU A 637 1.82 -16.11 -25.69
N ALA A 638 3.01 -16.51 -25.22
CA ALA A 638 3.15 -17.68 -24.37
C ALA A 638 2.54 -17.45 -22.97
N VAL A 639 2.76 -16.26 -22.42
CA VAL A 639 2.31 -15.87 -21.08
C VAL A 639 0.78 -15.71 -21.04
N GLU A 640 0.19 -15.08 -22.06
CA GLU A 640 -1.27 -15.00 -22.25
C GLU A 640 -1.89 -16.37 -22.54
N GLY A 641 -1.22 -17.22 -23.34
CA GLY A 641 -1.70 -18.57 -23.63
C GLY A 641 -1.88 -19.43 -22.38
N VAL A 642 -0.92 -19.38 -21.44
CA VAL A 642 -1.04 -20.04 -20.13
C VAL A 642 -2.19 -19.46 -19.31
N THR A 643 -2.28 -18.12 -19.26
CA THR A 643 -3.32 -17.39 -18.53
C THR A 643 -4.72 -17.79 -18.99
N LEU A 644 -4.94 -17.80 -20.30
CA LEU A 644 -6.20 -18.19 -20.92
C LEU A 644 -6.54 -19.66 -20.64
N ALA A 645 -5.59 -20.57 -20.86
CA ALA A 645 -5.82 -22.01 -20.67
C ALA A 645 -6.23 -22.34 -19.23
N CYS A 646 -5.51 -21.80 -18.24
CA CYS A 646 -5.84 -22.00 -16.83
C CYS A 646 -7.19 -21.36 -16.44
N SER A 647 -7.48 -20.16 -16.96
CA SER A 647 -8.77 -19.48 -16.74
C SER A 647 -9.95 -20.31 -17.26
N LEU A 648 -9.83 -20.84 -18.48
CA LEU A 648 -10.84 -21.72 -19.07
C LEU A 648 -11.02 -23.00 -18.25
N LEU A 649 -9.94 -23.65 -17.79
CA LEU A 649 -10.02 -24.84 -16.96
C LEU A 649 -10.74 -24.59 -15.63
N ILE A 650 -10.50 -23.43 -14.98
CA ILE A 650 -11.20 -23.04 -13.76
C ILE A 650 -12.70 -22.83 -14.03
N LEU A 651 -13.05 -22.08 -15.08
CA LEU A 651 -14.44 -21.80 -15.43
C LEU A 651 -15.21 -23.08 -15.79
N LEU A 652 -14.60 -23.95 -16.60
CA LEU A 652 -15.17 -25.25 -16.95
C LEU A 652 -15.33 -26.15 -15.71
N GLY A 653 -14.33 -26.17 -14.82
CA GLY A 653 -14.39 -26.92 -13.56
C GLY A 653 -15.50 -26.41 -12.62
N ALA A 654 -15.65 -25.09 -12.50
CA ALA A 654 -16.72 -24.46 -11.73
C ALA A 654 -18.11 -24.75 -12.32
N ALA A 655 -18.26 -24.64 -13.65
CA ALA A 655 -19.50 -24.96 -14.34
C ALA A 655 -19.86 -26.45 -14.18
N ALA A 656 -18.90 -27.36 -14.36
CA ALA A 656 -19.12 -28.79 -14.15
C ALA A 656 -19.54 -29.11 -12.71
N ALA A 657 -18.90 -28.48 -11.72
CA ALA A 657 -19.28 -28.63 -10.31
C ALA A 657 -20.70 -28.13 -10.02
N LEU A 658 -21.10 -26.98 -10.60
CA LEU A 658 -22.45 -26.44 -10.48
C LEU A 658 -23.49 -27.36 -11.14
N ILE A 659 -23.27 -27.77 -12.40
CA ILE A 659 -24.17 -28.66 -13.13
C ILE A 659 -24.36 -29.98 -12.37
N HIS A 660 -23.28 -30.58 -11.88
CA HIS A 660 -23.35 -31.83 -11.13
C HIS A 660 -24.10 -31.65 -9.79
N CYS A 661 -23.92 -30.50 -9.12
CA CYS A 661 -24.67 -30.17 -7.90
C CYS A 661 -26.18 -30.08 -8.15
N PHE A 662 -26.60 -29.39 -9.22
CA PHE A 662 -28.02 -29.25 -9.59
C PHE A 662 -28.65 -30.58 -10.02
N ARG A 663 -27.92 -31.41 -10.78
CA ARG A 663 -28.41 -32.74 -11.18
C ARG A 663 -28.66 -33.66 -9.97
N LYS A 664 -27.71 -33.71 -9.03
CA LYS A 664 -27.85 -34.53 -7.82
C LYS A 664 -29.00 -34.09 -6.92
N LYS A 665 -29.27 -32.77 -6.86
CA LYS A 665 -30.43 -32.22 -6.12
C LYS A 665 -31.76 -32.63 -6.77
N LYS A 666 -31.80 -32.76 -8.10
CA LYS A 666 -33.00 -33.18 -8.84
C LYS A 666 -33.31 -34.67 -8.65
N GLU A 667 -32.28 -35.52 -8.61
CA GLU A 667 -32.41 -36.96 -8.34
C GLU A 667 -32.95 -37.21 -6.92
N THR A 668 -32.39 -36.53 -5.92
CA THR A 668 -32.84 -36.65 -4.52
C THR A 668 -34.23 -36.08 -4.25
N SER A 669 -34.76 -35.21 -5.11
CA SER A 669 -36.15 -34.72 -5.05
C SER A 669 -37.16 -35.56 -5.83
N HIS A 670 -36.70 -36.54 -6.62
CA HIS A 670 -37.59 -37.48 -7.32
C HIS A 670 -37.71 -38.84 -6.60
N GLU A 671 -36.83 -39.13 -5.62
CA GLU A 671 -36.85 -40.36 -4.81
C GLU A 671 -37.51 -40.21 -3.43
N GLY A 672 -38.08 -39.03 -3.11
CA GLY A 672 -38.85 -38.78 -1.88
C GLY A 672 -40.17 -38.11 -2.21
#